data_AF-A0A5K1VQL4-F1
#
_entry.id   AF-A0A5K1VQL4-F1
#
_cell.length_a   1.000
_cell.length_b   1.000
_cell.length_c   1.000
_cell.angle_alpha   90.00
_cell.angle_beta   90.00
_cell.angle_gamma   90.00
#
_symmetry.space_group_name_H-M   'P 1'
#
loop_
_entity.id
_entity.type
_entity.pdbx_description
1 polymer ?
#
loop_
_entity_poly.entity_id
_entity_poly.type
_entity_poly.pdbx_seq_one_letter_code
_entity_poly.pdbx_strand_id
1 'polypeptide(L)'
;MSEMDDTYQGKSLPTFSQSKSKTMIFHKSQETSTVVNVFDNPKRKVIENLDSSNNIINDVSTSNLSIESPDLGCSLDFNDIQILDIEVYEDYPIFEEEKDSLIKLYHYMMKRKALRKKNVNKDQSKSQLTSTTLSFILFLDFLHLYINMVRLNLFSGFYEYYVLVFLFSFLLMISMHYSNSILIYLFTLLYIFIYCYTLISNILITGSDESSNKNQSKRWYGFIVPLIFVLFLGVIFYMWIYPLLYKLVSSLLKSRFSIRKIVSKKTQKTKYEFDHGKYLFMINEFDQNNLNRTSGFGTWIDNSFHGERLEGYFDNAIPVGPFHSVESKTPNIFKSIRIIFASNSGGKLFIEKTKLGYGVASVECCVSGTFYKHYPLVHYIAEKKECNCRKRECFCISNILKNHLYFHLEENKPVSNISVMVDQKENCLFIPGYYSKHAKKRKEVTITVKDFNNEKTLEVDSHWIKRCGSVAEGNIEVLLFIHGLDHTLYDALRRMGQMLALGNFPQHILPLVFNWPSSQNAACYYCAANNACDRNQHRDFFNFLKSLQNAGVKRIHIMCHSLGSKFFMQSYLLVQSLFKKVSKSSTRYSTYGTSSDISEGELNEDIEQGNIKMEFANLILLNSDYEVETFVEDYNELKERCEHITIYADQRDSALHVSNFLTKKERLGARTTPLEYNGEVLDKIDVIDTSELDRNINEARHGFFNINKMMIDDLFDIIVNSKPASSRVTRLVNINGTYRFSLLPSFSQMRFSQVEQK
;
A
#
# COMPACT_ATOMS: atom_id res chain seq x y z
N MET A 1 -57.28 -47.01 -10.64
CA MET A 1 -58.07 -47.13 -9.39
C MET A 1 -57.35 -46.28 -8.37
N SER A 2 -57.57 -44.96 -8.43
CA SER A 2 -58.52 -44.20 -7.58
C SER A 2 -57.88 -43.89 -6.23
N GLU A 3 -57.19 -42.77 -6.12
CA GLU A 3 -57.71 -41.44 -5.71
C GLU A 3 -57.56 -41.25 -4.19
N MET A 4 -56.71 -40.27 -3.83
CA MET A 4 -57.10 -39.18 -2.93
C MET A 4 -56.06 -38.07 -3.09
N ASP A 5 -56.43 -37.08 -3.89
CA ASP A 5 -55.80 -35.77 -3.99
C ASP A 5 -56.09 -34.97 -2.72
N ASP A 6 -55.07 -34.30 -2.17
CA ASP A 6 -55.23 -32.89 -1.84
C ASP A 6 -53.88 -32.18 -1.65
N THR A 7 -53.84 -30.97 -2.21
CA THR A 7 -53.13 -29.76 -1.75
C THR A 7 -51.80 -29.26 -2.36
N TYR A 8 -51.91 -27.96 -2.70
CA TYR A 8 -50.92 -26.88 -2.80
C TYR A 8 -50.29 -26.52 -4.16
N GLN A 9 -50.97 -25.56 -4.81
CA GLN A 9 -50.52 -24.71 -5.90
C GLN A 9 -49.16 -24.06 -5.63
N GLY A 10 -48.17 -24.35 -6.49
CA GLY A 10 -46.93 -23.59 -6.58
C GLY A 10 -47.16 -22.23 -7.24
N LYS A 11 -47.11 -21.15 -6.44
CA LYS A 11 -46.89 -19.79 -6.97
C LYS A 11 -45.43 -19.64 -7.36
N SER A 12 -45.21 -19.30 -8.62
CA SER A 12 -43.93 -19.03 -9.27
C SER A 12 -43.06 -18.04 -8.50
N LEU A 13 -41.81 -18.41 -8.24
CA LEU A 13 -40.74 -17.49 -7.81
C LEU A 13 -40.51 -16.41 -8.88
N PRO A 14 -40.31 -15.14 -8.49
CA PRO A 14 -39.86 -14.11 -9.42
C PRO A 14 -38.40 -14.40 -9.82
N THR A 15 -38.18 -14.58 -11.12
CA THR A 15 -36.85 -14.72 -11.72
C THR A 15 -36.02 -13.47 -11.47
N PHE A 16 -34.90 -13.62 -10.76
CA PHE A 16 -33.87 -12.60 -10.58
C PHE A 16 -33.28 -12.19 -11.93
N SER A 17 -33.55 -10.96 -12.39
CA SER A 17 -32.83 -10.36 -13.50
C SER A 17 -31.48 -9.83 -13.03
N GLN A 18 -30.40 -10.59 -13.25
CA GLN A 18 -29.03 -10.06 -13.13
C GLN A 18 -28.82 -8.95 -14.16
N SER A 19 -28.64 -7.71 -13.72
CA SER A 19 -28.22 -6.62 -14.60
C SER A 19 -26.77 -6.84 -15.02
N LYS A 20 -26.55 -7.42 -16.21
CA LYS A 20 -25.20 -7.49 -16.82
C LYS A 20 -24.77 -6.08 -17.21
N SER A 21 -23.85 -5.49 -16.44
CA SER A 21 -23.09 -4.32 -16.93
C SER A 21 -22.20 -4.77 -18.09
N LYS A 22 -22.27 -4.07 -19.22
CA LYS A 22 -21.38 -4.31 -20.37
C LYS A 22 -20.21 -3.34 -20.27
N THR A 23 -19.00 -3.88 -20.13
CA THR A 23 -17.75 -3.11 -20.25
C THR A 23 -17.11 -3.44 -21.59
N MET A 24 -16.78 -2.42 -22.37
CA MET A 24 -15.99 -2.58 -23.60
C MET A 24 -14.56 -2.09 -23.35
N ILE A 25 -13.58 -2.91 -23.73
CA ILE A 25 -12.16 -2.60 -23.60
C ILE A 25 -11.59 -2.54 -25.02
N PHE A 26 -11.06 -1.38 -25.40
CA PHE A 26 -10.40 -1.20 -26.69
C PHE A 26 -8.90 -1.38 -26.52
N HIS A 27 -8.30 -2.17 -27.42
CA HIS A 27 -6.88 -2.49 -27.42
C HIS A 27 -6.20 -1.89 -28.66
N LYS A 28 -4.96 -1.45 -28.49
CA LYS A 28 -4.07 -0.92 -29.55
C LYS A 28 -3.89 -1.84 -30.77
N SER A 29 -4.19 -3.14 -30.66
CA SER A 29 -4.05 -4.12 -31.75
C SER A 29 -5.21 -4.11 -32.77
N GLN A 30 -6.24 -3.29 -32.59
CA GLN A 30 -7.35 -3.16 -33.55
C GLN A 30 -7.02 -2.07 -34.57
N GLU A 31 -6.78 -2.43 -35.83
CA GLU A 31 -6.29 -1.53 -36.89
C GLU A 31 -7.35 -0.60 -37.51
N THR A 32 -8.58 -0.61 -37.00
CA THR A 32 -9.69 0.17 -37.57
C THR A 32 -10.24 1.17 -36.55
N SER A 33 -10.48 2.42 -36.96
CA SER A 33 -11.26 3.40 -36.21
C SER A 33 -12.67 2.84 -35.97
N THR A 34 -12.96 2.37 -34.76
CA THR A 34 -14.28 1.83 -34.39
C THR A 34 -15.15 2.90 -33.77
N VAL A 35 -16.20 3.31 -34.48
CA VAL A 35 -17.33 4.07 -33.92
C VAL A 35 -18.31 3.06 -33.32
N VAL A 36 -18.61 3.18 -32.02
CA VAL A 36 -19.57 2.30 -31.36
C VAL A 36 -20.76 3.10 -30.85
N ASN A 37 -21.90 2.91 -31.52
CA ASN A 37 -23.19 3.43 -31.09
C ASN A 37 -23.92 2.35 -30.27
N VAL A 38 -23.96 2.50 -28.94
CA VAL A 38 -24.36 1.42 -28.02
C VAL A 38 -25.88 1.26 -27.88
N PHE A 39 -26.67 2.23 -28.36
CA PHE A 39 -28.10 2.32 -28.05
C PHE A 39 -29.07 2.04 -29.21
N ASP A 40 -28.59 1.63 -30.38
CA ASP A 40 -29.46 1.24 -31.49
C ASP A 40 -29.74 -0.28 -31.50
N ASN A 41 -31.03 -0.59 -31.33
CA ASN A 41 -31.80 -1.85 -31.41
C ASN A 41 -31.12 -3.23 -31.61
N PRO A 42 -31.60 -4.29 -30.91
CA PRO A 42 -31.07 -5.64 -31.01
C PRO A 42 -31.70 -6.40 -32.18
N LYS A 43 -31.11 -6.34 -33.37
CA LYS A 43 -31.29 -7.38 -34.38
C LYS A 43 -29.93 -7.77 -34.94
N ARG A 44 -29.62 -9.06 -34.77
CA ARG A 44 -28.55 -9.85 -35.40
C ARG A 44 -27.74 -9.07 -36.46
N LYS A 45 -26.47 -8.81 -36.16
CA LYS A 45 -25.42 -8.89 -37.19
C LYS A 45 -24.63 -10.17 -36.93
N VAL A 46 -25.17 -11.26 -37.45
CA VAL A 46 -24.35 -12.40 -37.87
C VAL A 46 -23.61 -11.90 -39.10
N ILE A 47 -22.28 -11.93 -39.09
CA ILE A 47 -21.49 -11.73 -40.30
C ILE A 47 -21.55 -13.07 -41.04
N GLU A 48 -22.59 -13.24 -41.85
CA GLU A 48 -22.65 -14.25 -42.91
C GLU A 48 -21.93 -13.66 -44.12
N ASN A 49 -20.77 -14.23 -44.46
CA ASN A 49 -20.16 -14.05 -45.76
C ASN A 49 -20.93 -14.91 -46.76
N LEU A 50 -21.64 -14.28 -47.68
CA LEU A 50 -22.16 -14.89 -48.90
C LEU A 50 -21.98 -13.88 -50.02
N ASP A 51 -20.95 -14.11 -50.83
CA ASP A 51 -21.09 -13.93 -52.27
C ASP A 51 -20.83 -15.28 -52.92
N SER A 52 -21.79 -15.66 -53.74
CA SER A 52 -21.92 -16.93 -54.42
C SER A 52 -21.86 -16.68 -55.92
N SER A 53 -21.07 -17.46 -56.65
CA SER A 53 -21.44 -18.06 -57.95
C SER A 53 -20.22 -18.65 -58.64
N ASN A 54 -20.11 -19.98 -58.64
CA ASN A 54 -20.09 -20.79 -59.87
C ASN A 54 -20.06 -22.29 -59.52
N ASN A 55 -21.27 -22.82 -59.36
CA ASN A 55 -21.80 -24.05 -59.95
C ASN A 55 -20.83 -25.06 -60.64
N ILE A 56 -21.03 -26.34 -60.24
CA ILE A 56 -21.18 -27.56 -61.07
C ILE A 56 -20.19 -28.72 -60.78
N ILE A 57 -20.71 -29.70 -60.02
CA ILE A 57 -20.81 -31.15 -60.30
C ILE A 57 -19.57 -32.08 -60.11
N ASN A 58 -19.77 -33.01 -59.15
CA ASN A 58 -19.45 -34.45 -59.11
C ASN A 58 -18.30 -35.05 -58.27
N ASP A 59 -18.77 -35.99 -57.44
CA ASP A 59 -18.24 -37.35 -57.14
C ASP A 59 -17.10 -37.58 -56.13
N VAL A 60 -17.53 -37.93 -54.91
CA VAL A 60 -17.30 -39.22 -54.21
C VAL A 60 -16.16 -40.12 -54.75
N SER A 61 -15.10 -40.34 -53.95
CA SER A 61 -14.70 -41.64 -53.35
C SER A 61 -13.19 -41.81 -53.10
N THR A 62 -12.90 -42.20 -51.85
CA THR A 62 -11.94 -43.23 -51.38
C THR A 62 -10.44 -43.21 -51.74
N SER A 63 -9.68 -43.41 -50.65
CA SER A 63 -8.55 -44.36 -50.46
C SER A 63 -7.10 -43.84 -50.56
N ASN A 64 -6.51 -43.71 -49.36
CA ASN A 64 -5.20 -44.21 -48.92
C ASN A 64 -4.24 -44.76 -49.98
N LEU A 65 -3.00 -44.25 -50.02
CA LEU A 65 -1.80 -44.96 -49.56
C LEU A 65 -0.53 -44.19 -49.97
N SER A 66 0.36 -44.05 -49.00
CA SER A 66 1.75 -43.64 -49.08
C SER A 66 2.56 -44.45 -50.10
N ILE A 67 3.50 -43.81 -50.81
CA ILE A 67 4.86 -44.31 -51.09
C ILE A 67 5.77 -43.09 -51.34
N GLU A 68 6.93 -43.12 -50.69
CA GLU A 68 7.96 -42.10 -50.63
C GLU A 68 8.80 -42.02 -51.91
N SER A 69 8.92 -40.79 -52.46
CA SER A 69 10.09 -40.18 -53.16
C SER A 69 10.73 -40.91 -54.37
N PRO A 70 11.61 -40.29 -55.20
CA PRO A 70 12.16 -38.92 -55.20
C PRO A 70 12.12 -38.23 -56.59
N ASP A 71 12.65 -37.01 -56.64
CA ASP A 71 13.10 -36.23 -57.80
C ASP A 71 12.06 -35.64 -58.76
N LEU A 72 11.78 -34.32 -58.62
CA LEU A 72 12.13 -33.29 -59.62
C LEU A 72 11.62 -31.90 -59.20
N GLY A 73 12.55 -30.93 -59.14
CA GLY A 73 12.36 -29.54 -59.53
C GLY A 73 11.24 -28.71 -58.90
N CYS A 74 11.56 -27.98 -57.83
CA CYS A 74 10.98 -26.64 -57.66
C CYS A 74 11.99 -25.72 -56.97
N SER A 75 12.36 -24.65 -57.66
CA SER A 75 13.15 -23.55 -57.12
C SER A 75 12.35 -22.87 -56.02
N LEU A 76 12.77 -23.08 -54.76
CA LEU A 76 12.30 -22.27 -53.65
C LEU A 76 12.98 -20.91 -53.74
N ASP A 77 12.21 -19.87 -54.05
CA ASP A 77 12.62 -18.49 -53.81
C ASP A 77 12.86 -18.32 -52.30
N PHE A 78 14.13 -18.23 -51.92
CA PHE A 78 14.62 -18.04 -50.56
C PHE A 78 14.41 -16.60 -50.03
N ASN A 79 13.33 -15.92 -50.43
CA ASN A 79 13.13 -14.50 -50.10
C ASN A 79 12.10 -14.20 -49.01
N ASP A 80 11.39 -15.20 -48.46
CA ASP A 80 10.43 -14.97 -47.36
C ASP A 80 10.80 -15.68 -46.05
N ILE A 81 12.10 -15.78 -45.77
CA ILE A 81 12.54 -15.87 -44.37
C ILE A 81 12.64 -14.43 -43.88
N GLN A 82 11.62 -13.96 -43.14
CA GLN A 82 11.79 -12.79 -42.29
C GLN A 82 12.97 -13.06 -41.36
N ILE A 83 14.13 -12.51 -41.71
CA ILE A 83 15.28 -12.44 -40.81
C ILE A 83 14.76 -11.68 -39.60
N LEU A 84 14.60 -12.39 -38.48
CA LEU A 84 14.53 -11.75 -37.17
C LEU A 84 15.77 -10.86 -37.08
N ASP A 85 15.59 -9.54 -37.17
CA ASP A 85 16.65 -8.54 -37.06
C ASP A 85 17.53 -8.88 -35.85
N ILE A 86 18.70 -9.47 -36.10
CA ILE A 86 19.64 -9.82 -35.04
C ILE A 86 20.25 -8.50 -34.55
N GLU A 87 19.92 -8.10 -33.32
CA GLU A 87 20.54 -6.92 -32.70
C GLU A 87 22.07 -7.11 -32.63
N VAL A 88 22.82 -6.22 -33.27
CA VAL A 88 24.29 -6.21 -33.22
C VAL A 88 24.75 -5.47 -31.97
N TYR A 89 25.55 -6.17 -31.17
CA TYR A 89 26.07 -5.72 -29.89
C TYR A 89 27.60 -5.56 -29.96
N GLU A 90 28.14 -4.46 -29.43
CA GLU A 90 29.59 -4.21 -29.35
C GLU A 90 30.07 -4.04 -27.91
N ASP A 91 31.26 -4.55 -27.63
CA ASP A 91 31.94 -4.39 -26.34
C ASP A 91 32.53 -2.97 -26.22
N TYR A 92 32.29 -2.33 -25.08
CA TYR A 92 32.81 -1.00 -24.75
C TYR A 92 33.65 -1.02 -23.47
N PRO A 93 34.72 -0.20 -23.39
CA PRO A 93 35.49 -0.05 -22.16
C PRO A 93 34.63 0.59 -21.06
N ILE A 94 34.81 0.13 -19.82
CA ILE A 94 34.17 0.67 -18.63
C ILE A 94 35.16 1.61 -17.92
N PHE A 95 34.74 2.84 -17.66
CA PHE A 95 35.54 3.81 -16.91
C PHE A 95 35.56 3.45 -15.41
N GLU A 96 36.63 3.79 -14.68
CA GLU A 96 36.79 3.43 -13.26
C GLU A 96 35.62 3.93 -12.38
N GLU A 97 35.14 5.17 -12.58
CA GLU A 97 34.00 5.72 -11.83
C GLU A 97 32.69 4.95 -12.07
N GLU A 98 32.46 4.54 -13.33
CA GLU A 98 31.30 3.75 -13.74
C GLU A 98 31.38 2.33 -13.14
N LYS A 99 32.57 1.73 -13.13
CA LYS A 99 32.85 0.42 -12.55
C LYS A 99 32.56 0.40 -11.04
N ASP A 100 32.99 1.42 -10.31
CA ASP A 100 32.73 1.53 -8.87
C ASP A 100 31.24 1.60 -8.54
N SER A 101 30.48 2.37 -9.32
CA SER A 101 29.03 2.46 -9.18
C SER A 101 28.35 1.11 -9.48
N LEU A 102 28.77 0.40 -10.52
CA LEU A 102 28.24 -0.94 -10.85
C LEU A 102 28.58 -1.98 -9.77
N ILE A 103 29.76 -1.90 -9.14
CA ILE A 103 30.12 -2.76 -8.00
C ILE A 103 29.23 -2.46 -6.79
N LYS A 104 28.92 -1.18 -6.51
CA LYS A 104 27.97 -0.79 -5.45
C LYS A 104 26.58 -1.36 -5.71
N LEU A 105 26.08 -1.27 -6.95
CA LEU A 105 24.81 -1.86 -7.37
C LEU A 105 24.78 -3.36 -7.09
N TYR A 106 25.79 -4.10 -7.55
CA TYR A 106 25.85 -5.55 -7.36
C TYR A 106 25.75 -5.92 -5.89
N HIS A 107 26.56 -5.29 -5.03
CA HIS A 107 26.52 -5.54 -3.59
C HIS A 107 25.17 -5.17 -2.97
N TYR A 108 24.56 -4.07 -3.43
CA TYR A 108 23.24 -3.65 -2.97
C TYR A 108 22.16 -4.70 -3.32
N MET A 109 22.13 -5.19 -4.56
CA MET A 109 21.18 -6.22 -5.00
C MET A 109 21.42 -7.57 -4.30
N MET A 110 22.69 -7.97 -4.09
CA MET A 110 23.01 -9.18 -3.33
C MET A 110 22.60 -9.06 -1.86
N LYS A 111 22.78 -7.89 -1.24
CA LYS A 111 22.33 -7.61 0.13
C LYS A 111 20.80 -7.70 0.23
N ARG A 112 20.07 -7.14 -0.73
CA ARG A 112 18.60 -7.24 -0.81
C ARG A 112 18.13 -8.68 -0.90
N LYS A 113 18.74 -9.48 -1.75
CA LYS A 113 18.49 -10.93 -1.85
C LYS A 113 18.74 -11.65 -0.52
N ALA A 114 19.86 -11.39 0.14
CA ALA A 114 20.19 -12.01 1.43
C ALA A 114 19.20 -11.63 2.55
N LEU A 115 18.78 -10.35 2.60
CA LEU A 115 17.78 -9.86 3.56
C LEU A 115 16.41 -10.53 3.33
N ARG A 116 15.99 -10.66 2.08
CA ARG A 116 14.75 -11.36 1.72
C ARG A 116 14.81 -12.81 2.19
N LYS A 117 15.85 -13.57 1.84
CA LYS A 117 16.07 -14.95 2.30
C LYS A 117 16.03 -15.08 3.83
N LYS A 118 16.58 -14.11 4.57
CA LYS A 118 16.56 -14.12 6.04
C LYS A 118 15.16 -13.87 6.62
N ASN A 119 14.29 -13.14 5.92
CA ASN A 119 13.04 -12.59 6.45
C ASN A 119 11.76 -13.31 5.96
N VAL A 120 11.86 -14.26 5.03
CA VAL A 120 10.72 -15.11 4.58
C VAL A 120 10.14 -15.89 5.76
N ASN A 121 8.81 -15.90 5.89
CA ASN A 121 8.03 -16.73 6.84
C ASN A 121 8.39 -16.58 8.33
N LYS A 122 8.98 -15.45 8.73
CA LYS A 122 9.23 -15.14 10.14
C LYS A 122 8.07 -14.32 10.70
N ASP A 123 7.10 -15.00 11.29
CA ASP A 123 6.01 -14.37 12.04
C ASP A 123 6.53 -13.52 13.20
N GLN A 124 6.07 -12.27 13.29
CA GLN A 124 6.29 -11.41 14.46
C GLN A 124 5.57 -11.93 15.70
N SER A 125 4.38 -12.53 15.53
CA SER A 125 3.55 -13.05 16.63
C SER A 125 4.23 -14.17 17.39
N LYS A 126 4.90 -15.09 16.68
CA LYS A 126 5.63 -16.20 17.31
C LYS A 126 6.73 -15.70 18.23
N SER A 127 7.54 -14.70 17.84
CA SER A 127 8.63 -14.22 18.71
C SER A 127 8.13 -13.48 19.95
N GLN A 128 7.03 -12.73 19.82
CA GLN A 128 6.49 -11.92 20.91
C GLN A 128 5.71 -12.78 21.91
N LEU A 129 4.92 -13.75 21.42
CA LEU A 129 4.24 -14.74 22.26
C LEU A 129 5.24 -15.67 22.96
N THR A 130 6.30 -16.12 22.28
CA THR A 130 7.37 -16.91 22.93
C THR A 130 8.14 -16.08 23.95
N SER A 131 8.33 -14.79 23.71
CA SER A 131 9.00 -13.90 24.66
C SER A 131 8.13 -13.65 25.89
N THR A 132 6.83 -13.42 25.73
CA THR A 132 5.92 -13.19 26.87
C THR A 132 5.66 -14.47 27.66
N THR A 133 5.51 -15.63 27.01
CA THR A 133 5.43 -16.92 27.70
C THR A 133 6.74 -17.26 28.41
N LEU A 134 7.90 -17.03 27.79
CA LEU A 134 9.19 -17.24 28.45
C LEU A 134 9.38 -16.28 29.64
N SER A 135 9.01 -15.01 29.50
CA SER A 135 9.02 -14.05 30.62
C SER A 135 8.06 -14.45 31.74
N PHE A 136 6.89 -15.02 31.41
CA PHE A 136 5.94 -15.50 32.40
C PHE A 136 6.43 -16.77 33.12
N ILE A 137 7.06 -17.70 32.40
CA ILE A 137 7.70 -18.89 32.99
C ILE A 137 8.83 -18.46 33.92
N LEU A 138 9.67 -17.51 33.50
CA LEU A 138 10.73 -16.94 34.34
C LEU A 138 10.16 -16.20 35.56
N PHE A 139 8.99 -15.57 35.44
CA PHE A 139 8.28 -14.95 36.58
C PHE A 139 7.74 -15.99 37.57
N LEU A 140 7.21 -17.13 37.09
CA LEU A 140 6.77 -18.22 37.95
C LEU A 140 7.94 -18.90 38.66
N ASP A 141 9.07 -19.09 37.98
CA ASP A 141 10.30 -19.60 38.57
C ASP A 141 10.87 -18.61 39.61
N PHE A 142 10.82 -17.30 39.31
CA PHE A 142 11.12 -16.22 40.25
C PHE A 142 10.23 -16.27 41.50
N LEU A 143 8.92 -16.47 41.34
CA LEU A 143 7.98 -16.58 42.45
C LEU A 143 8.26 -17.85 43.28
N HIS A 144 8.59 -18.96 42.64
CA HIS A 144 8.96 -20.20 43.30
C HIS A 144 10.24 -20.06 44.13
N LEU A 145 11.29 -19.46 43.56
CA LEU A 145 12.55 -19.18 44.25
C LEU A 145 12.36 -18.22 45.43
N TYR A 146 11.53 -17.18 45.27
CA TYR A 146 11.19 -16.25 46.34
C TYR A 146 10.43 -16.93 47.50
N ILE A 147 9.43 -17.76 47.18
CA ILE A 147 8.68 -18.51 48.21
C ILE A 147 9.61 -19.48 48.94
N ASN A 148 10.53 -20.15 48.24
CA ASN A 148 11.53 -21.02 48.85
C ASN A 148 12.52 -20.25 49.73
N MET A 149 12.97 -19.06 49.31
CA MET A 149 13.79 -18.17 50.16
C MET A 149 13.09 -17.81 51.48
N VAL A 150 11.82 -17.40 51.40
CA VAL A 150 11.03 -17.02 52.58
C VAL A 150 10.78 -18.24 53.48
N ARG A 151 10.52 -19.41 52.90
CA ARG A 151 10.38 -20.69 53.62
C ARG A 151 11.68 -21.13 54.27
N LEU A 152 12.83 -20.79 53.68
CA LEU A 152 14.18 -21.09 54.16
C LEU A 152 14.76 -20.02 55.09
N ASN A 153 13.94 -19.18 55.74
CA ASN A 153 14.31 -18.36 56.91
C ASN A 153 14.96 -19.15 58.09
N LEU A 154 15.31 -20.42 57.89
CA LEU A 154 15.86 -21.38 58.84
C LEU A 154 17.34 -21.75 58.62
N PHE A 155 18.02 -21.31 57.55
CA PHE A 155 19.46 -21.59 57.37
C PHE A 155 20.31 -20.32 57.33
N SER A 156 20.91 -20.02 58.48
CA SER A 156 21.93 -19.00 58.69
C SER A 156 23.14 -19.22 57.79
N GLY A 157 23.37 -18.31 56.84
CA GLY A 157 24.68 -18.17 56.15
C GLY A 157 24.68 -17.90 54.65
N PHE A 158 23.55 -18.01 53.93
CA PHE A 158 23.57 -18.04 52.46
C PHE A 158 22.61 -17.06 51.75
N TYR A 159 22.13 -16.02 52.45
CA TYR A 159 21.14 -15.05 51.93
C TYR A 159 21.65 -14.26 50.71
N GLU A 160 22.95 -13.97 50.65
CA GLU A 160 23.56 -13.15 49.59
C GLU A 160 23.47 -13.80 48.20
N TYR A 161 23.51 -15.13 48.11
CA TYR A 161 23.46 -15.86 46.84
C TYR A 161 22.08 -15.80 46.18
N TYR A 162 21.03 -15.99 46.98
CA TYR A 162 19.67 -15.94 46.46
C TYR A 162 19.27 -14.52 46.05
N VAL A 163 19.80 -13.49 46.74
CA VAL A 163 19.63 -12.08 46.34
C VAL A 163 20.29 -11.79 44.99
N LEU A 164 21.45 -12.38 44.69
CA LEU A 164 22.11 -12.24 43.38
C LEU A 164 21.33 -12.94 42.26
N VAL A 165 20.86 -14.18 42.48
CA VAL A 165 19.98 -14.90 41.53
C VAL A 165 18.73 -14.06 41.25
N PHE A 166 18.13 -13.49 42.30
CA PHE A 166 16.96 -12.63 42.21
C PHE A 166 17.21 -11.38 41.35
N LEU A 167 18.30 -10.66 41.61
CA LEU A 167 18.65 -9.43 40.88
C LEU A 167 18.87 -9.71 39.38
N PHE A 168 19.58 -10.78 39.03
CA PHE A 168 19.87 -11.09 37.63
C PHE A 168 18.69 -11.68 36.86
N SER A 169 17.81 -12.44 37.53
CA SER A 169 16.52 -12.86 36.95
C SER A 169 15.66 -11.65 36.58
N PHE A 170 15.62 -10.66 37.47
CA PHE A 170 14.90 -9.40 37.26
C PHE A 170 15.49 -8.57 36.11
N LEU A 171 16.83 -8.44 36.03
CA LEU A 171 17.51 -7.76 34.93
C LEU A 171 17.32 -8.47 33.58
N LEU A 172 17.30 -9.80 33.56
CA LEU A 172 16.99 -10.59 32.36
C LEU A 172 15.54 -10.33 31.90
N MET A 173 14.58 -10.30 32.82
CA MET A 173 13.18 -9.99 32.52
C MET A 173 13.01 -8.59 31.93
N ILE A 174 13.68 -7.58 32.50
CA ILE A 174 13.72 -6.22 31.96
C ILE A 174 14.33 -6.22 30.55
N SER A 175 15.42 -6.95 30.34
CA SER A 175 16.12 -6.98 29.05
C SER A 175 15.29 -7.66 27.95
N MET A 176 14.53 -8.70 28.30
CA MET A 176 13.55 -9.35 27.44
C MET A 176 12.41 -8.38 27.08
N HIS A 177 11.91 -7.62 28.06
CA HIS A 177 10.86 -6.63 27.85
C HIS A 177 11.28 -5.52 26.87
N TYR A 178 12.51 -4.99 27.02
CA TYR A 178 13.05 -3.97 26.12
C TYR A 178 13.64 -4.54 24.80
N SER A 179 13.53 -5.85 24.57
CA SER A 179 13.92 -6.51 23.31
C SER A 179 15.36 -6.24 22.84
N ASN A 180 16.29 -6.00 23.78
CA ASN A 180 17.69 -5.76 23.43
C ASN A 180 18.45 -7.09 23.36
N SER A 181 18.73 -7.57 22.14
CA SER A 181 19.31 -8.89 21.89
C SER A 181 20.67 -9.12 22.58
N ILE A 182 21.46 -8.06 22.78
CA ILE A 182 22.78 -8.16 23.42
C ILE A 182 22.63 -8.36 24.92
N LEU A 183 21.76 -7.57 25.56
CA LEU A 183 21.50 -7.67 26.99
C LEU A 183 20.84 -9.00 27.37
N ILE A 184 19.90 -9.48 26.54
CA ILE A 184 19.28 -10.79 26.74
C ILE A 184 20.34 -11.89 26.76
N TYR A 185 21.22 -11.94 25.76
CA TYR A 185 22.28 -12.95 25.70
C TYR A 185 23.22 -12.89 26.91
N LEU A 186 23.64 -11.68 27.27
CA LEU A 186 24.53 -11.45 28.42
C LEU A 186 23.89 -11.92 29.74
N PHE A 187 22.66 -11.51 30.01
CA PHE A 187 21.98 -11.85 31.26
C PHE A 187 21.52 -13.31 31.31
N THR A 188 21.19 -13.95 30.18
CA THR A 188 20.88 -15.39 30.13
C THR A 188 22.11 -16.21 30.49
N LEU A 189 23.28 -15.88 29.94
CA LEU A 189 24.51 -16.61 30.21
C LEU A 189 24.92 -16.45 31.69
N LEU A 190 24.75 -15.25 32.24
CA LEU A 190 25.01 -14.98 33.66
C LEU A 190 24.01 -15.70 34.58
N TYR A 191 22.72 -15.73 34.23
CA TYR A 191 21.69 -16.42 35.00
C TYR A 191 21.92 -17.94 35.03
N ILE A 192 22.19 -18.57 33.87
CA ILE A 192 22.52 -20.00 33.79
C ILE A 192 23.75 -20.32 34.65
N PHE A 193 24.78 -19.46 34.60
CA PHE A 193 25.99 -19.64 35.39
C PHE A 193 25.71 -19.62 36.90
N ILE A 194 24.96 -18.63 37.39
CA ILE A 194 24.63 -18.53 38.82
C ILE A 194 23.73 -19.70 39.25
N TYR A 195 22.80 -20.14 38.38
CA TYR A 195 21.93 -21.29 38.65
C TYR A 195 22.71 -22.62 38.72
N CYS A 196 23.63 -22.87 37.78
CA CYS A 196 24.51 -24.04 37.84
C CYS A 196 25.42 -24.00 39.07
N TYR A 197 25.90 -22.80 39.44
CA TYR A 197 26.69 -22.59 40.65
C TYR A 197 25.91 -22.94 41.93
N THR A 198 24.67 -22.46 42.08
CA THR A 198 23.83 -22.77 43.25
C THR A 198 23.50 -24.26 43.33
N LEU A 199 23.24 -24.91 42.19
CA LEU A 199 23.01 -26.35 42.11
C LEU A 199 24.24 -27.15 42.57
N ILE A 200 25.42 -26.84 42.03
CA ILE A 200 26.69 -27.53 42.35
C ILE A 200 27.09 -27.29 43.81
N SER A 201 26.92 -26.06 44.32
CA SER A 201 27.19 -25.74 45.72
C SER A 201 26.27 -26.52 46.66
N ASN A 202 24.99 -26.65 46.34
CA ASN A 202 24.04 -27.42 47.16
C ASN A 202 24.37 -28.93 47.16
N ILE A 203 24.84 -29.47 46.03
CA ILE A 203 25.27 -30.89 45.91
C ILE A 203 26.57 -31.15 46.70
N LEU A 204 27.54 -30.23 46.62
CA LEU A 204 28.82 -30.37 47.35
C LEU A 204 28.64 -30.25 48.86
N ILE A 205 27.71 -29.42 49.33
CA ILE A 205 27.43 -29.23 50.76
C ILE A 205 26.66 -30.42 51.34
N THR A 206 25.76 -31.03 50.57
CA THR A 206 25.03 -32.25 51.00
C THR A 206 25.90 -33.51 51.00
N GLY A 207 27.07 -33.48 50.37
CA GLY A 207 28.03 -34.59 50.34
C GLY A 207 29.13 -34.53 51.41
N SER A 208 29.21 -33.47 52.21
CA SER A 208 30.23 -33.33 53.27
C SER A 208 29.59 -33.45 54.65
N ASP A 209 29.70 -34.63 55.26
CA ASP A 209 29.43 -34.80 56.69
C ASP A 209 30.36 -33.93 57.54
N GLU A 210 29.82 -33.52 58.69
CA GLU A 210 30.44 -32.68 59.70
C GLU A 210 31.86 -33.12 60.06
N SER A 211 32.88 -32.43 59.55
CA SER A 211 33.99 -31.89 60.36
C SER A 211 35.14 -31.35 59.51
N SER A 212 35.60 -30.16 59.90
CA SER A 212 36.87 -29.53 59.53
C SER A 212 37.02 -28.98 58.10
N ASN A 213 36.70 -27.69 57.91
CA ASN A 213 37.70 -26.65 57.71
C ASN A 213 37.09 -25.32 57.22
N LYS A 214 37.11 -24.31 58.09
CA LYS A 214 36.82 -22.89 57.76
C LYS A 214 37.79 -22.28 56.72
N ASN A 215 38.80 -23.02 56.26
CA ASN A 215 39.77 -22.58 55.24
C ASN A 215 39.47 -23.07 53.81
N GLN A 216 38.44 -23.88 53.59
CA GLN A 216 38.11 -24.37 52.24
C GLN A 216 37.24 -23.38 51.43
N SER A 217 36.64 -22.39 52.09
CA SER A 217 35.82 -21.34 51.46
C SER A 217 36.60 -20.34 50.60
N LYS A 218 37.94 -20.32 50.68
CA LYS A 218 38.79 -19.35 49.96
C LYS A 218 39.48 -19.89 48.70
N ARG A 219 39.42 -21.19 48.40
CA ARG A 219 40.11 -21.79 47.23
C ARG A 219 39.36 -21.68 45.89
N TRP A 220 38.06 -21.39 45.93
CA TRP A 220 37.21 -21.42 44.74
C TRP A 220 37.29 -20.15 43.87
N TYR A 221 37.74 -19.02 44.44
CA TYR A 221 38.06 -17.80 43.69
C TYR A 221 39.09 -18.04 42.57
N GLY A 222 39.96 -19.05 42.74
CA GLY A 222 40.96 -19.44 41.74
C GLY A 222 40.39 -20.01 40.45
N PHE A 223 39.13 -20.48 40.43
CA PHE A 223 38.46 -20.99 39.22
C PHE A 223 37.45 -20.00 38.63
N ILE A 224 36.84 -19.16 39.49
CA ILE A 224 35.85 -18.15 39.08
C ILE A 224 36.50 -17.02 38.29
N VAL A 225 37.64 -16.50 38.76
CA VAL A 225 38.30 -15.35 38.12
C VAL A 225 38.80 -15.70 36.70
N PRO A 226 39.45 -16.85 36.45
CA PRO A 226 39.85 -17.23 35.09
C PRO A 226 38.67 -17.48 34.16
N LEU A 227 37.58 -18.06 34.65
CA LEU A 227 36.41 -18.36 33.82
C LEU A 227 35.65 -17.08 33.42
N ILE A 228 35.47 -16.14 34.35
CA ILE A 228 34.91 -14.81 34.05
C ILE A 228 35.82 -14.09 33.06
N PHE A 229 37.14 -14.19 33.22
CA PHE A 229 38.11 -13.60 32.30
C PHE A 229 38.03 -14.22 30.90
N VAL A 230 37.89 -15.54 30.78
CA VAL A 230 37.71 -16.23 29.48
C VAL A 230 36.40 -15.85 28.80
N LEU A 231 35.29 -15.77 29.55
CA LEU A 231 34.00 -15.32 29.02
C LEU A 231 34.05 -13.86 28.57
N PHE A 232 34.70 -12.99 29.36
CA PHE A 232 34.90 -11.59 29.02
C PHE A 232 35.78 -11.43 27.76
N LEU A 233 36.87 -12.18 27.65
CA LEU A 233 37.70 -12.23 26.45
C LEU A 233 36.93 -12.77 25.23
N GLY A 234 36.06 -13.77 25.42
CA GLY A 234 35.20 -14.29 24.36
C GLY A 234 34.22 -13.25 23.83
N VAL A 235 33.62 -12.44 24.72
CA VAL A 235 32.74 -11.33 24.34
C VAL A 235 33.52 -10.24 23.62
N ILE A 236 34.71 -9.86 24.11
CA ILE A 236 35.58 -8.90 23.42
C ILE A 236 35.96 -9.40 22.03
N PHE A 237 36.36 -10.67 21.92
CA PHE A 237 36.72 -11.28 20.65
C PHE A 237 35.55 -11.23 19.66
N TYR A 238 34.35 -11.65 20.08
CA TYR A 238 33.18 -11.67 19.21
C TYR A 238 32.69 -10.27 18.81
N MET A 239 32.74 -9.29 19.72
CA MET A 239 32.25 -7.93 19.47
C MET A 239 33.26 -7.06 18.70
N TRP A 240 34.56 -7.23 18.92
CA TRP A 240 35.58 -6.31 18.43
C TRP A 240 36.56 -6.96 17.45
N ILE A 241 37.07 -8.14 17.76
CA ILE A 241 38.13 -8.78 16.94
C ILE A 241 37.54 -9.51 15.73
N TYR A 242 36.46 -10.28 15.91
CA TYR A 242 35.82 -11.04 14.84
C TYR A 242 35.33 -10.17 13.66
N PRO A 243 34.69 -9.00 13.86
CA PRO A 243 34.29 -8.14 12.75
C PRO A 243 35.47 -7.56 11.97
N LEU A 244 36.59 -7.29 12.65
CA LEU A 244 37.83 -6.82 12.02
C LEU A 244 38.46 -7.94 11.18
N LEU A 245 38.58 -9.14 11.74
CA LEU A 245 39.10 -10.32 11.04
C LEU A 245 38.25 -10.66 9.82
N TYR A 246 36.92 -10.61 9.96
CA TYR A 246 35.99 -10.82 8.85
C TYR A 246 36.16 -9.78 7.74
N LYS A 247 36.30 -8.48 8.08
CA LYS A 247 36.58 -7.42 7.09
C LYS A 247 37.91 -7.64 6.37
N LEU A 248 38.94 -8.08 7.09
CA LEU A 248 40.27 -8.28 6.55
C LEU A 248 40.32 -9.50 5.61
N VAL A 249 39.72 -10.61 6.01
CA VAL A 249 39.57 -11.83 5.20
C VAL A 249 38.67 -11.59 3.98
N SER A 250 37.56 -10.87 4.13
CA SER A 250 36.70 -10.52 2.99
C SER A 250 37.34 -9.53 2.01
N SER A 251 38.25 -8.67 2.48
CA SER A 251 39.06 -7.80 1.62
C SER A 251 40.06 -8.60 0.78
N LEU A 252 40.67 -9.64 1.35
CA LEU A 252 41.61 -10.53 0.68
C LEU A 252 40.90 -11.50 -0.30
N LEU A 253 39.67 -11.91 0.01
CA LEU A 253 38.82 -12.77 -0.82
C LEU A 253 37.96 -11.99 -1.83
N LYS A 254 38.25 -10.71 -2.11
CA LYS A 254 37.64 -10.00 -3.24
C LYS A 254 38.06 -10.70 -4.53
N SER A 255 37.23 -11.66 -4.94
CA SER A 255 37.24 -12.26 -6.27
C SER A 255 37.43 -11.15 -7.31
N ARG A 256 38.27 -11.40 -8.32
CA ARG A 256 38.35 -10.54 -9.51
C ARG A 256 36.95 -10.45 -10.10
N PHE A 257 36.28 -9.34 -9.81
CA PHE A 257 34.92 -9.09 -10.24
C PHE A 257 34.98 -8.63 -11.69
N SER A 258 34.47 -9.45 -12.61
CA SER A 258 34.47 -9.13 -14.04
C SER A 258 33.13 -8.51 -14.43
N ILE A 259 33.19 -7.34 -15.07
CA ILE A 259 32.03 -6.65 -15.62
C ILE A 259 32.30 -6.41 -17.10
N ARG A 260 31.39 -6.84 -17.96
CA ARG A 260 31.42 -6.54 -19.40
C ARG A 260 30.31 -5.56 -19.75
N LYS A 261 30.61 -4.56 -20.57
CA LYS A 261 29.66 -3.57 -21.06
C LYS A 261 29.45 -3.77 -22.55
N ILE A 262 28.20 -3.93 -22.93
CA ILE A 262 27.76 -4.25 -24.27
C ILE A 262 26.71 -3.21 -24.68
N VAL A 263 26.87 -2.56 -25.83
CA VAL A 263 25.91 -1.53 -26.30
C VAL A 263 25.25 -1.99 -27.60
N SER A 264 23.92 -1.87 -27.69
CA SER A 264 23.18 -2.16 -28.92
C SER A 264 23.31 -1.00 -29.92
N LYS A 265 23.68 -1.31 -31.17
CA LYS A 265 23.81 -0.30 -32.23
C LYS A 265 22.48 0.34 -32.64
N LYS A 266 21.37 -0.41 -32.56
CA LYS A 266 20.05 0.01 -33.07
C LYS A 266 19.26 0.79 -32.03
N THR A 267 19.30 0.35 -30.77
CA THR A 267 18.47 0.91 -29.70
C THR A 267 19.23 1.76 -28.70
N GLN A 268 20.57 1.86 -28.83
CA GLN A 268 21.47 2.53 -27.88
C GLN A 268 21.32 2.05 -26.42
N LYS A 269 20.67 0.90 -26.20
CA LYS A 269 20.53 0.28 -24.89
C LYS A 269 21.88 -0.26 -24.45
N THR A 270 22.26 0.04 -23.21
CA THR A 270 23.48 -0.46 -22.60
C THR A 270 23.16 -1.67 -21.74
N LYS A 271 23.86 -2.78 -21.98
CA LYS A 271 23.79 -4.01 -21.20
C LYS A 271 25.11 -4.21 -20.44
N TYR A 272 25.04 -4.31 -19.13
CA TYR A 272 26.15 -4.73 -18.28
C TYR A 272 25.96 -6.18 -17.87
N GLU A 273 26.97 -7.00 -18.10
CA GLU A 273 27.02 -8.39 -17.70
C GLU A 273 27.97 -8.54 -16.51
N PHE A 274 27.45 -9.12 -15.44
CA PHE A 274 28.17 -9.40 -14.21
C PHE A 274 28.43 -10.91 -14.10
N ASP A 275 29.39 -11.26 -13.25
CA ASP A 275 29.69 -12.64 -12.93
C ASP A 275 28.43 -13.44 -12.50
N HIS A 276 28.42 -14.72 -12.89
CA HIS A 276 27.35 -15.70 -12.59
C HIS A 276 26.01 -15.39 -13.31
N GLY A 277 26.07 -14.82 -14.52
CA GLY A 277 24.91 -14.69 -15.41
C GLY A 277 23.86 -13.67 -14.93
N LYS A 278 24.30 -12.56 -14.32
CA LYS A 278 23.42 -11.44 -13.92
C LYS A 278 23.60 -10.29 -14.88
N TYR A 279 22.51 -9.58 -15.16
CA TYR A 279 22.49 -8.54 -16.18
C TYR A 279 21.85 -7.25 -15.65
N LEU A 280 22.35 -6.11 -16.11
CA LEU A 280 21.68 -4.82 -16.00
C LEU A 280 21.50 -4.26 -17.40
N PHE A 281 20.27 -3.90 -17.74
CA PHE A 281 19.95 -3.14 -18.95
C PHE A 281 19.65 -1.70 -18.54
N MET A 282 20.27 -0.73 -19.18
CA MET A 282 20.02 0.69 -18.98
C MET A 282 19.55 1.31 -20.29
N ILE A 283 18.48 2.10 -20.21
CA ILE A 283 18.07 3.01 -21.25
C ILE A 283 18.68 4.35 -20.88
N ASN A 284 19.76 4.73 -21.55
CA ASN A 284 20.35 6.03 -21.35
C ASN A 284 19.47 7.04 -22.09
N GLU A 285 18.63 7.78 -21.36
CA GLU A 285 18.17 9.07 -21.88
C GLU A 285 19.41 9.96 -21.94
N PHE A 286 19.82 10.34 -23.16
CA PHE A 286 20.95 11.21 -23.41
C PHE A 286 20.66 12.61 -22.85
N ASP A 287 20.83 12.79 -21.54
CA ASP A 287 21.00 14.13 -21.00
C ASP A 287 22.49 14.48 -21.14
N GLN A 288 22.79 15.33 -22.12
CA GLN A 288 24.16 15.73 -22.48
C GLN A 288 24.94 16.39 -21.31
N ASN A 289 24.24 16.69 -20.20
CA ASN A 289 24.81 17.31 -19.01
C ASN A 289 24.88 16.40 -17.76
N ASN A 290 24.42 15.14 -17.81
CA ASN A 290 24.54 14.23 -16.66
C ASN A 290 25.86 13.47 -16.68
N LEU A 291 26.80 13.93 -15.85
CA LEU A 291 28.11 13.33 -15.57
C LEU A 291 28.04 11.89 -15.02
N ASN A 292 26.85 11.35 -14.68
CA ASN A 292 26.69 10.03 -14.08
C ASN A 292 25.95 9.03 -14.98
N ARG A 293 26.72 8.25 -15.75
CA ARG A 293 26.23 7.25 -16.73
C ARG A 293 25.48 6.04 -16.12
N THR A 294 25.36 5.99 -14.80
CA THR A 294 24.70 4.91 -14.05
C THR A 294 23.37 5.34 -13.41
N SER A 295 22.87 6.53 -13.74
CA SER A 295 21.53 6.99 -13.37
C SER A 295 20.60 6.93 -14.59
N GLY A 296 19.34 6.56 -14.39
CA GLY A 296 18.34 6.44 -15.46
C GLY A 296 17.40 5.26 -15.28
N PHE A 297 16.54 5.03 -16.28
CA PHE A 297 15.64 3.90 -16.28
C PHE A 297 16.39 2.61 -16.67
N GLY A 298 16.21 1.55 -15.89
CA GLY A 298 16.92 0.30 -16.09
C GLY A 298 16.15 -0.93 -15.66
N THR A 299 16.68 -2.10 -16.05
CA THR A 299 16.18 -3.41 -15.66
C THR A 299 17.34 -4.28 -15.18
N TRP A 300 17.31 -4.65 -13.90
CA TRP A 300 18.19 -5.65 -13.30
C TRP A 300 17.58 -7.04 -13.44
N ILE A 301 18.38 -8.05 -13.79
CA ILE A 301 17.97 -9.44 -13.92
C ILE A 301 18.95 -10.36 -13.19
N ASP A 302 18.45 -11.07 -12.18
CA ASP A 302 19.13 -12.19 -11.52
C ASP A 302 18.24 -13.45 -11.54
N ASN A 303 18.61 -14.44 -12.36
CA ASN A 303 17.86 -15.68 -12.55
C ASN A 303 18.13 -16.78 -11.50
N SER A 304 19.00 -16.49 -10.53
CA SER A 304 19.27 -17.42 -9.44
C SER A 304 18.06 -17.56 -8.50
N PHE A 305 18.02 -18.61 -7.68
CA PHE A 305 16.92 -18.80 -6.71
C PHE A 305 16.93 -17.66 -5.66
N HIS A 306 15.77 -17.04 -5.41
CA HIS A 306 15.63 -15.75 -4.71
C HIS A 306 16.37 -14.57 -5.38
N GLY A 307 16.78 -14.70 -6.64
CA GLY A 307 17.18 -13.56 -7.45
C GLY A 307 16.00 -12.62 -7.68
N GLU A 308 16.21 -11.50 -8.38
CA GLU A 308 15.10 -10.61 -8.74
C GLU A 308 15.25 -10.05 -10.14
N ARG A 309 14.10 -9.84 -10.78
CA ARG A 309 13.95 -8.98 -11.94
C ARG A 309 13.37 -7.66 -11.45
N LEU A 310 14.17 -6.60 -11.41
CA LEU A 310 13.77 -5.26 -10.96
C LEU A 310 13.79 -4.30 -12.14
N GLU A 311 12.69 -3.60 -12.36
CA GLU A 311 12.51 -2.61 -13.42
C GLU A 311 12.10 -1.26 -12.81
N GLY A 312 12.85 -0.21 -13.10
CA GLY A 312 12.57 1.13 -12.60
C GLY A 312 13.77 2.07 -12.70
N TYR A 313 13.75 3.15 -11.93
CA TYR A 313 14.80 4.15 -11.97
C TYR A 313 15.96 3.82 -11.03
N PHE A 314 17.17 4.06 -11.51
CA PHE A 314 18.40 3.94 -10.76
C PHE A 314 18.99 5.34 -10.60
N ASP A 315 19.44 5.66 -9.40
CA ASP A 315 20.24 6.85 -9.13
C ASP A 315 21.57 6.40 -8.51
N ASN A 316 22.69 6.79 -9.12
CA ASN A 316 24.03 6.37 -8.72
C ASN A 316 24.14 4.84 -8.58
N ALA A 317 23.52 4.10 -9.52
CA ALA A 317 23.45 2.65 -9.52
C ALA A 317 22.75 2.04 -8.28
N ILE A 318 21.81 2.76 -7.67
CA ILE A 318 20.92 2.23 -6.63
C ILE A 318 19.48 2.37 -7.13
N PRO A 319 18.64 1.33 -7.09
CA PRO A 319 17.25 1.46 -7.47
C PRO A 319 16.54 2.42 -6.51
N VAL A 320 15.96 3.47 -7.06
CA VAL A 320 15.14 4.45 -6.35
C VAL A 320 13.71 4.27 -6.84
N GLY A 321 12.76 4.17 -5.90
CA GLY A 321 11.34 4.08 -6.26
C GLY A 321 10.94 5.25 -7.17
N PRO A 322 9.90 5.13 -8.01
CA PRO A 322 9.08 3.95 -8.19
C PRO A 322 9.79 2.86 -9.03
N PHE A 323 9.55 1.60 -8.68
CA PHE A 323 10.03 0.43 -9.42
C PHE A 323 9.13 -0.77 -9.17
N HIS A 324 9.21 -1.76 -10.05
CA HIS A 324 8.58 -3.07 -9.90
C HIS A 324 9.65 -4.14 -9.77
N SER A 325 9.50 -5.09 -8.84
CA SER A 325 10.44 -6.20 -8.69
C SER A 325 9.69 -7.52 -8.55
N VAL A 326 10.12 -8.52 -9.30
CA VAL A 326 9.62 -9.91 -9.23
C VAL A 326 10.76 -10.79 -8.77
N GLU A 327 10.54 -11.56 -7.70
CA GLU A 327 11.53 -12.51 -7.24
C GLU A 327 11.57 -13.74 -8.17
N SER A 328 12.77 -14.12 -8.58
CA SER A 328 12.99 -15.22 -9.51
C SER A 328 12.65 -16.56 -8.86
N LYS A 329 11.86 -17.38 -9.58
CA LYS A 329 11.47 -18.74 -9.20
C LYS A 329 10.56 -18.82 -7.96
N THR A 330 9.93 -17.71 -7.56
CA THR A 330 8.92 -17.65 -6.48
C THR A 330 7.74 -16.78 -6.92
N PRO A 331 6.55 -16.88 -6.28
CA PRO A 331 5.40 -16.04 -6.62
C PRO A 331 5.47 -14.64 -5.99
N ASN A 332 6.64 -14.21 -5.49
CA ASN A 332 6.78 -12.99 -4.72
C ASN A 332 6.94 -11.77 -5.63
N ILE A 333 6.04 -10.80 -5.48
CA ILE A 333 6.01 -9.56 -6.28
C ILE A 333 6.08 -8.36 -5.35
N PHE A 334 6.92 -7.40 -5.71
CA PHE A 334 7.16 -6.17 -5.00
C PHE A 334 6.87 -4.96 -5.89
N LYS A 335 6.27 -3.93 -5.29
CA LYS A 335 6.06 -2.63 -5.93
C LYS A 335 6.56 -1.53 -5.03
N SER A 336 7.30 -0.60 -5.61
CA SER A 336 7.77 0.61 -4.95
C SER A 336 7.04 1.82 -5.51
N ILE A 337 6.42 2.60 -4.63
CA ILE A 337 5.58 3.76 -4.99
C ILE A 337 6.09 5.00 -4.26
N ARG A 338 6.14 6.15 -4.95
CA ARG A 338 6.43 7.44 -4.31
C ARG A 338 5.18 8.02 -3.68
N ILE A 339 5.33 8.62 -2.50
CA ILE A 339 4.28 9.31 -1.76
C ILE A 339 4.87 10.61 -1.24
N ILE A 340 4.19 11.72 -1.52
CA ILE A 340 4.55 13.01 -0.93
C ILE A 340 3.94 13.08 0.47
N PHE A 341 4.68 13.59 1.45
CA PHE A 341 4.15 13.78 2.79
C PHE A 341 4.39 15.19 3.29
N ALA A 342 3.48 15.63 4.17
CA ALA A 342 3.66 16.81 5.00
C ALA A 342 3.50 16.39 6.46
N SER A 343 4.35 16.92 7.33
CA SER A 343 4.29 16.57 8.75
C SER A 343 4.69 17.71 9.67
N ASN A 344 3.91 17.88 10.74
CA ASN A 344 4.18 18.76 11.87
C ASN A 344 4.26 17.99 13.21
N SER A 345 4.42 16.66 13.15
CA SER A 345 4.68 15.80 14.31
C SER A 345 6.16 15.43 14.39
N GLY A 346 6.69 15.45 15.62
CA GLY A 346 8.06 15.07 16.00
C GLY A 346 8.20 13.59 16.40
N GLY A 347 9.41 13.21 16.78
CA GLY A 347 9.88 11.83 16.91
C GLY A 347 9.40 11.07 18.17
N LYS A 348 10.13 10.02 18.54
CA LYS A 348 9.77 8.84 19.37
C LYS A 348 9.18 9.07 20.79
N LEU A 349 8.97 10.29 21.26
CA LEU A 349 8.46 10.57 22.62
C LEU A 349 7.26 11.53 22.58
N PHE A 350 6.33 11.30 23.52
CA PHE A 350 5.07 12.02 23.77
C PHE A 350 4.87 13.33 22.99
N ILE A 351 4.01 13.30 21.97
CA ILE A 351 3.30 14.48 21.42
C ILE A 351 4.27 15.62 21.03
N GLU A 352 5.44 15.29 20.50
CA GLU A 352 6.35 16.33 20.06
C GLU A 352 5.74 17.06 18.84
N LYS A 353 5.52 18.37 18.98
CA LYS A 353 5.06 19.24 17.89
C LYS A 353 6.28 19.85 17.23
N THR A 354 6.35 19.75 15.91
CA THR A 354 7.44 20.33 15.12
C THR A 354 6.84 21.22 14.04
N LYS A 355 7.65 22.10 13.45
CA LYS A 355 7.17 22.92 12.34
C LYS A 355 6.74 22.05 11.16
N LEU A 356 5.78 22.54 10.40
CA LEU A 356 5.31 21.91 9.17
C LEU A 356 6.48 21.78 8.18
N GLY A 357 6.80 20.55 7.84
CA GLY A 357 7.79 20.23 6.82
C GLY A 357 7.25 19.25 5.80
N TYR A 358 7.89 19.20 4.63
CA TYR A 358 7.45 18.43 3.47
C TYR A 358 8.58 17.53 3.00
N GLY A 359 8.23 16.40 2.40
CA GLY A 359 9.20 15.47 1.84
C GLY A 359 8.55 14.47 0.88
N VAL A 360 9.37 13.57 0.35
CA VAL A 360 8.95 12.50 -0.55
C VAL A 360 9.54 11.19 -0.05
N ALA A 361 8.70 10.18 0.10
CA ALA A 361 9.10 8.85 0.49
C ALA A 361 8.76 7.85 -0.63
N SER A 362 9.64 6.87 -0.81
CA SER A 362 9.38 5.66 -1.57
C SER A 362 8.97 4.55 -0.61
N VAL A 363 7.86 3.89 -0.89
CA VAL A 363 7.35 2.77 -0.09
C VAL A 363 7.40 1.50 -0.93
N GLU A 364 8.22 0.54 -0.52
CA GLU A 364 8.34 -0.78 -1.13
C GLU A 364 7.41 -1.78 -0.43
N CYS A 365 6.45 -2.30 -1.18
CA CYS A 365 5.35 -3.15 -0.70
C CYS A 365 5.43 -4.54 -1.32
N CYS A 366 5.10 -5.57 -0.53
CA CYS A 366 4.86 -6.91 -1.05
C CYS A 366 3.40 -6.99 -1.52
N VAL A 367 3.18 -7.31 -2.79
CA VAL A 367 1.86 -7.33 -3.44
C VAL A 367 1.34 -8.76 -3.58
N SER A 368 2.23 -9.72 -3.76
CA SER A 368 1.90 -11.13 -3.94
C SER A 368 2.96 -12.02 -3.30
N GLY A 369 2.54 -13.21 -2.86
CA GLY A 369 3.42 -14.25 -2.33
C GLY A 369 3.46 -14.32 -0.80
N THR A 370 4.64 -14.62 -0.26
CA THR A 370 4.89 -14.85 1.16
C THR A 370 5.03 -13.56 1.97
N PHE A 371 4.74 -13.64 3.27
CA PHE A 371 4.96 -12.52 4.17
C PHE A 371 6.46 -12.33 4.45
N TYR A 372 6.95 -11.11 4.23
CA TYR A 372 8.30 -10.71 4.57
C TYR A 372 8.29 -9.83 5.81
N LYS A 373 9.04 -10.26 6.84
CA LYS A 373 9.22 -9.46 8.05
C LYS A 373 9.79 -8.08 7.68
N HIS A 374 9.22 -7.03 8.26
CA HIS A 374 9.54 -5.60 8.07
C HIS A 374 8.98 -4.91 6.82
N TYR A 375 8.32 -5.61 5.90
CA TYR A 375 7.59 -4.96 4.81
C TYR A 375 6.22 -4.44 5.29
N PRO A 376 5.65 -3.36 4.70
CA PRO A 376 6.26 -2.48 3.69
C PRO A 376 7.45 -1.69 4.24
N LEU A 377 8.44 -1.37 3.39
CA LEU A 377 9.64 -0.61 3.74
C LEU A 377 9.52 0.84 3.23
N VAL A 378 9.87 1.82 4.05
CA VAL A 378 9.86 3.24 3.65
C VAL A 378 11.30 3.75 3.52
N HIS A 379 11.59 4.35 2.38
CA HIS A 379 12.85 5.03 2.05
C HIS A 379 12.57 6.50 1.74
N TYR A 380 13.13 7.42 2.52
CA TYR A 380 12.96 8.85 2.26
C TYR A 380 13.85 9.27 1.09
N ILE A 381 13.23 9.75 0.00
CA ILE A 381 13.93 10.34 -1.16
C ILE A 381 14.29 11.79 -0.82
N ALA A 382 13.32 12.52 -0.28
CA ALA A 382 13.52 13.84 0.29
C ALA A 382 13.05 13.80 1.74
N GLU A 383 13.99 14.01 2.67
CA GLU A 383 13.67 14.15 4.09
C GLU A 383 12.79 15.39 4.35
N LYS A 384 12.20 15.43 5.54
CA LYS A 384 11.34 16.53 5.98
C LYS A 384 12.13 17.85 5.95
N LYS A 385 11.79 18.72 5.00
CA LYS A 385 12.30 20.10 4.92
C LYS A 385 11.23 21.06 5.38
N GLU A 386 11.57 21.93 6.32
CA GLU A 386 10.66 22.99 6.78
C GLU A 386 10.32 23.95 5.65
N CYS A 387 9.04 24.31 5.54
CA CYS A 387 8.57 25.24 4.52
C CYS A 387 8.55 26.66 5.06
N ASN A 388 9.24 27.58 4.38
CA ASN A 388 9.17 29.00 4.72
C ASN A 388 8.08 29.69 3.90
N CYS A 389 6.84 29.70 4.41
CA CYS A 389 5.73 30.36 3.76
C CYS A 389 5.73 31.86 4.09
N ARG A 390 6.05 32.71 3.11
CA ARG A 390 5.96 34.17 3.26
C ARG A 390 4.47 34.57 3.23
N LYS A 391 4.02 35.39 4.19
CA LYS A 391 2.66 35.97 4.22
C LYS A 391 1.50 34.96 4.00
N ARG A 392 1.63 33.72 4.49
CA ARG A 392 0.64 32.62 4.34
C ARG A 392 0.45 32.08 2.92
N GLU A 393 1.38 32.36 2.01
CA GLU A 393 1.46 31.69 0.72
C GLU A 393 2.53 30.60 0.76
N CYS A 394 2.09 29.35 0.73
CA CYS A 394 2.98 28.20 0.70
C CYS A 394 3.14 27.69 -0.74
N PHE A 395 4.37 27.44 -1.19
CA PHE A 395 4.68 26.90 -2.52
C PHE A 395 5.50 25.60 -2.45
N CYS A 396 5.59 24.97 -1.28
CA CYS A 396 6.50 23.84 -1.07
C CYS A 396 6.12 22.59 -1.87
N ILE A 397 4.82 22.32 -2.07
CA ILE A 397 4.40 21.22 -2.94
C ILE A 397 4.72 21.55 -4.40
N SER A 398 4.46 22.80 -4.83
CA SER A 398 4.84 23.26 -6.17
C SER A 398 6.33 23.05 -6.44
N ASN A 399 7.19 23.35 -5.46
CA ASN A 399 8.64 23.11 -5.58
C ASN A 399 8.99 21.61 -5.69
N ILE A 400 8.30 20.73 -4.94
CA ILE A 400 8.52 19.28 -5.04
C ILE A 400 8.18 18.78 -6.45
N LEU A 401 7.06 19.24 -7.01
CA LEU A 401 6.61 18.86 -8.35
C LEU A 401 7.53 19.43 -9.44
N LYS A 402 7.90 20.71 -9.35
CA LYS A 402 8.82 21.38 -10.30
C LYS A 402 10.23 20.77 -10.30
N ASN A 403 10.70 20.27 -9.16
CA ASN A 403 11.99 19.60 -9.05
C ASN A 403 11.94 18.11 -9.46
N HIS A 404 10.81 17.63 -10.01
CA HIS A 404 10.62 16.23 -10.43
C HIS A 404 10.95 15.20 -9.33
N LEU A 405 10.76 15.57 -8.05
CA LEU A 405 10.97 14.67 -6.91
C LEU A 405 9.86 13.62 -6.83
N TYR A 406 8.71 13.87 -7.44
CA TYR A 406 7.64 12.91 -7.62
C TYR A 406 7.40 12.67 -9.11
N PHE A 407 7.24 11.40 -9.47
CA PHE A 407 6.77 10.97 -10.78
C PHE A 407 6.17 9.56 -10.66
N HIS A 408 5.34 9.17 -11.63
CA HIS A 408 4.77 7.83 -11.71
C HIS A 408 5.60 6.93 -12.64
N LEU A 409 5.68 5.61 -12.37
CA LEU A 409 6.47 4.69 -13.21
C LEU A 409 5.99 4.64 -14.67
N GLU A 410 4.70 4.94 -14.88
CA GLU A 410 4.05 4.91 -16.19
C GLU A 410 3.84 6.30 -16.81
N GLU A 411 4.36 7.37 -16.19
CA GLU A 411 4.04 8.76 -16.57
C GLU A 411 4.31 9.09 -18.04
N ASN A 412 5.34 8.46 -18.64
CA ASN A 412 5.72 8.64 -20.05
C ASN A 412 5.28 7.48 -20.97
N LYS A 413 4.47 6.53 -20.48
CA LYS A 413 4.00 5.40 -21.30
C LYS A 413 2.78 5.82 -22.12
N PRO A 414 2.70 5.47 -23.42
CA PRO A 414 1.52 5.76 -24.23
C PRO A 414 0.29 5.02 -23.70
N VAL A 415 -0.88 5.64 -23.84
CA VAL A 415 -2.15 5.03 -23.42
C VAL A 415 -2.43 3.82 -24.31
N SER A 416 -2.40 2.63 -23.73
CA SER A 416 -2.53 1.36 -24.46
C SER A 416 -3.94 0.76 -24.41
N ASN A 417 -4.73 1.14 -23.41
CA ASN A 417 -6.10 0.68 -23.21
C ASN A 417 -7.02 1.83 -22.74
N ILE A 418 -8.27 1.79 -23.18
CA ILE A 418 -9.33 2.68 -22.69
C ILE A 418 -10.54 1.80 -22.41
N SER A 419 -11.05 1.88 -21.18
CA SER A 419 -12.27 1.17 -20.79
C SER A 419 -13.47 2.10 -20.89
N VAL A 420 -14.50 1.65 -21.58
CA VAL A 420 -15.77 2.37 -21.74
C VAL A 420 -16.85 1.54 -21.04
N MET A 421 -17.56 2.17 -20.11
CA MET A 421 -18.63 1.56 -19.34
C MET A 421 -19.98 2.15 -19.78
N VAL A 422 -21.03 1.34 -19.70
CA VAL A 422 -22.40 1.78 -19.91
C VAL A 422 -23.06 2.00 -18.54
N ASP A 423 -23.47 3.23 -18.26
CA ASP A 423 -24.35 3.53 -17.13
C ASP A 423 -25.79 3.28 -17.55
N GLN A 424 -26.37 2.20 -17.03
CA GLN A 424 -27.74 1.79 -17.33
C GLN A 424 -28.78 2.71 -16.67
N LYS A 425 -28.47 3.27 -15.49
CA LYS A 425 -29.40 4.13 -14.75
C LYS A 425 -29.59 5.45 -15.49
N GLU A 426 -28.49 5.97 -16.01
CA GLU A 426 -28.45 7.27 -16.65
C GLU A 426 -28.48 7.21 -18.19
N ASN A 427 -28.56 5.99 -18.74
CA ASN A 427 -28.64 5.70 -20.17
C ASN A 427 -27.52 6.39 -20.97
N CYS A 428 -26.28 6.35 -20.46
CA CYS A 428 -25.15 7.05 -21.02
C CYS A 428 -23.86 6.24 -20.92
N LEU A 429 -22.82 6.70 -21.63
CA LEU A 429 -21.48 6.15 -21.49
C LEU A 429 -20.73 6.83 -20.35
N PHE A 430 -19.85 6.07 -19.72
CA PHE A 430 -18.92 6.52 -18.70
C PHE A 430 -17.52 6.05 -19.07
N ILE A 431 -16.58 6.99 -19.10
CA ILE A 431 -15.18 6.70 -19.35
C ILE A 431 -14.41 7.16 -18.09
N PRO A 432 -13.75 6.23 -17.38
CA PRO A 432 -12.92 6.58 -16.22
C PRO A 432 -11.92 7.68 -16.56
N GLY A 433 -11.87 8.72 -15.72
CA GLY A 433 -10.96 9.85 -15.92
C GLY A 433 -11.39 10.87 -16.98
N TYR A 434 -12.56 10.75 -17.59
CA TYR A 434 -13.10 11.73 -18.55
C TYR A 434 -14.49 12.24 -18.13
N TYR A 435 -14.87 13.40 -18.65
CA TYR A 435 -16.23 13.93 -18.56
C TYR A 435 -16.69 14.48 -19.90
N SER A 436 -18.00 14.42 -20.14
CA SER A 436 -18.60 15.00 -21.35
C SER A 436 -18.61 16.52 -21.25
N LYS A 437 -18.11 17.20 -22.28
CA LYS A 437 -18.13 18.68 -22.41
C LYS A 437 -19.55 19.25 -22.36
N HIS A 438 -20.56 18.47 -22.75
CA HIS A 438 -21.96 18.87 -22.69
C HIS A 438 -22.63 18.27 -21.45
N ALA A 439 -23.46 19.08 -20.76
CA ALA A 439 -24.27 18.66 -19.60
C ALA A 439 -25.24 17.50 -19.93
N LYS A 440 -25.57 17.29 -21.21
CA LYS A 440 -26.33 16.12 -21.67
C LYS A 440 -25.41 14.90 -21.73
N LYS A 441 -25.82 13.85 -21.02
CA LYS A 441 -25.10 12.58 -20.91
C LYS A 441 -24.94 11.93 -22.29
N ARG A 442 -23.69 11.71 -22.71
CA ARG A 442 -23.37 11.22 -24.07
C ARG A 442 -23.55 9.71 -24.19
N LYS A 443 -23.94 9.30 -25.39
CA LYS A 443 -24.21 7.91 -25.78
C LYS A 443 -23.18 7.32 -26.75
N GLU A 444 -22.24 8.16 -27.20
CA GLU A 444 -21.26 7.84 -28.22
C GLU A 444 -19.86 8.28 -27.76
N VAL A 445 -18.87 7.47 -28.13
CA VAL A 445 -17.44 7.73 -27.96
C VAL A 445 -16.72 7.29 -29.21
N THR A 446 -15.83 8.14 -29.73
CA THR A 446 -14.88 7.76 -30.77
C THR A 446 -13.48 7.67 -30.17
N ILE A 447 -12.78 6.57 -30.42
CA ILE A 447 -11.39 6.35 -29.98
C ILE A 447 -10.51 6.29 -31.23
N THR A 448 -9.48 7.12 -31.27
CA THR A 448 -8.52 7.21 -32.37
C THR A 448 -7.16 6.69 -31.93
N VAL A 449 -6.50 5.92 -32.80
CA VAL A 449 -5.10 5.51 -32.62
C VAL A 449 -4.22 6.56 -33.28
N LYS A 450 -3.33 7.21 -32.53
CA LYS A 450 -2.32 8.14 -33.06
C LYS A 450 -0.93 7.55 -32.93
N ASP A 451 -0.05 7.83 -33.88
CA ASP A 451 1.36 7.47 -33.78
C ASP A 451 2.15 8.62 -33.13
N PHE A 452 2.82 8.35 -32.00
CA PHE A 452 3.67 9.29 -31.30
C PHE A 452 5.05 8.66 -31.08
N ASN A 453 6.11 9.24 -31.65
CA ASN A 453 7.50 8.75 -31.52
C ASN A 453 7.67 7.24 -31.84
N ASN A 454 7.11 6.76 -32.96
CA ASN A 454 7.06 5.32 -33.34
C ASN A 454 6.26 4.41 -32.39
N GLU A 455 5.52 4.97 -31.43
CA GLU A 455 4.61 4.22 -30.55
C GLU A 455 3.16 4.66 -30.76
N LYS A 456 2.26 3.73 -31.11
CA LYS A 456 0.82 4.05 -31.19
C LYS A 456 0.22 4.34 -29.80
N THR A 457 -0.58 5.39 -29.66
CA THR A 457 -1.30 5.79 -28.45
C THR A 457 -2.80 5.91 -28.74
N LEU A 458 -3.64 5.61 -27.75
CA LEU A 458 -5.08 5.78 -27.84
C LEU A 458 -5.49 7.16 -27.34
N GLU A 459 -6.31 7.87 -28.11
CA GLU A 459 -6.94 9.12 -27.73
C GLU A 459 -8.46 9.04 -27.86
N VAL A 460 -9.16 9.72 -26.95
CA VAL A 460 -10.63 9.86 -26.98
C VAL A 460 -10.98 11.16 -27.71
N ASP A 461 -12.13 11.18 -28.39
CA ASP A 461 -12.63 12.36 -29.08
C ASP A 461 -12.71 13.64 -28.21
N SER A 462 -12.68 14.80 -28.86
CA SER A 462 -12.62 16.12 -28.21
C SER A 462 -13.85 16.49 -27.36
N HIS A 463 -14.91 15.70 -27.40
CA HIS A 463 -16.09 15.94 -26.56
C HIS A 463 -15.96 15.29 -25.18
N TRP A 464 -15.00 14.37 -25.02
CA TRP A 464 -14.59 13.82 -23.74
C TRP A 464 -13.36 14.58 -23.24
N ILE A 465 -13.57 15.42 -22.24
CA ILE A 465 -12.48 16.17 -21.61
C ILE A 465 -11.89 15.30 -20.52
N LYS A 466 -10.57 15.13 -20.55
CA LYS A 466 -9.83 14.45 -19.48
C LYS A 466 -10.05 15.24 -18.18
N ARG A 467 -10.60 14.59 -17.15
CA ARG A 467 -10.86 15.21 -15.83
C ARG A 467 -9.54 15.70 -15.22
N CYS A 468 -8.53 14.84 -15.26
CA CYS A 468 -7.24 15.04 -14.62
C CYS A 468 -6.11 14.45 -15.48
N GLY A 469 -5.01 15.18 -15.60
CA GLY A 469 -3.81 14.76 -16.33
C GLY A 469 -2.73 14.19 -15.41
N SER A 470 -1.65 13.68 -15.98
CA SER A 470 -0.41 13.49 -15.20
C SER A 470 0.10 14.83 -14.65
N VAL A 471 1.06 14.80 -13.72
CA VAL A 471 1.68 16.03 -13.21
C VAL A 471 2.22 16.89 -14.36
N ALA A 472 2.77 16.27 -15.39
CA ALA A 472 3.27 16.93 -16.60
C ALA A 472 2.19 17.56 -17.50
N GLU A 473 0.98 16.97 -17.57
CA GLU A 473 -0.11 17.43 -18.44
C GLU A 473 -0.95 18.58 -17.83
N GLY A 474 -0.80 18.84 -16.52
CA GLY A 474 -1.65 19.76 -15.77
C GLY A 474 -3.03 19.16 -15.45
N ASN A 475 -3.75 19.77 -14.50
CA ASN A 475 -4.99 19.24 -13.87
C ASN A 475 -4.72 18.09 -12.88
N ILE A 476 -4.03 18.41 -11.78
CA ILE A 476 -3.60 17.42 -10.78
C ILE A 476 -4.79 17.01 -9.91
N GLU A 477 -4.95 15.70 -9.75
CA GLU A 477 -5.86 15.08 -8.79
C GLU A 477 -5.09 14.55 -7.59
N VAL A 478 -5.59 14.77 -6.39
CA VAL A 478 -4.91 14.40 -5.16
C VAL A 478 -5.73 13.40 -4.37
N LEU A 479 -5.06 12.38 -3.83
CA LEU A 479 -5.58 11.53 -2.77
C LEU A 479 -4.81 11.79 -1.48
N LEU A 480 -5.45 12.47 -0.53
CA LEU A 480 -4.89 12.82 0.76
C LEU A 480 -5.31 11.82 1.84
N PHE A 481 -4.33 11.22 2.52
CA PHE A 481 -4.55 10.33 3.66
C PHE A 481 -4.17 11.00 4.99
N ILE A 482 -5.09 10.94 5.96
CA ILE A 482 -4.94 11.44 7.33
C ILE A 482 -5.12 10.25 8.29
N HIS A 483 -4.05 9.89 8.99
CA HIS A 483 -4.02 8.74 9.90
C HIS A 483 -4.66 9.04 11.26
N GLY A 484 -4.87 7.99 12.06
CA GLY A 484 -5.45 8.06 13.41
C GLY A 484 -4.41 8.06 14.53
N LEU A 485 -4.87 7.68 15.74
CA LEU A 485 -4.05 7.43 16.93
C LEU A 485 -3.10 6.24 16.69
N ASP A 486 -1.94 6.26 17.35
CA ASP A 486 -0.97 5.17 17.37
C ASP A 486 -0.31 4.90 16.01
N HIS A 487 -0.04 5.97 15.25
CA HIS A 487 0.70 5.91 14.01
C HIS A 487 1.83 6.93 13.99
N THR A 488 3.00 6.48 13.53
CA THR A 488 4.08 7.38 13.09
C THR A 488 3.89 7.79 11.63
N LEU A 489 4.64 8.80 11.17
CA LEU A 489 4.76 9.10 9.74
C LEU A 489 5.14 7.86 8.92
N TYR A 490 6.05 7.05 9.46
CA TYR A 490 6.50 5.82 8.85
C TYR A 490 5.35 4.81 8.69
N ASP A 491 4.49 4.67 9.70
CA ASP A 491 3.33 3.76 9.64
C ASP A 491 2.23 4.26 8.70
N ALA A 492 1.97 5.57 8.70
CA ALA A 492 1.02 6.20 7.78
C ALA A 492 1.44 5.97 6.31
N LEU A 493 2.72 6.16 6.01
CA LEU A 493 3.30 5.89 4.69
C LEU A 493 3.20 4.40 4.31
N ARG A 494 3.47 3.47 5.24
CA ARG A 494 3.33 2.01 4.99
C ARG A 494 1.90 1.63 4.64
N ARG A 495 0.92 2.13 5.38
CA ARG A 495 -0.49 1.85 5.14
C ARG A 495 -0.93 2.39 3.79
N MET A 496 -0.64 3.66 3.52
CA MET A 496 -0.96 4.27 2.24
C MET A 496 -0.28 3.55 1.07
N GLY A 497 1.02 3.28 1.17
CA GLY A 497 1.79 2.60 0.13
C GLY A 497 1.30 1.18 -0.15
N GLN A 498 0.93 0.41 0.88
CA GLN A 498 0.40 -0.94 0.68
C GLN A 498 -0.96 -0.91 -0.03
N MET A 499 -1.84 0.02 0.34
CA MET A 499 -3.13 0.21 -0.32
C MET A 499 -2.95 0.55 -1.80
N LEU A 500 -2.08 1.50 -2.11
CA LEU A 500 -1.81 1.93 -3.49
C LEU A 500 -1.19 0.80 -4.33
N ALA A 501 -0.27 0.04 -3.75
CA ALA A 501 0.41 -1.07 -4.42
C ALA A 501 -0.52 -2.24 -4.77
N LEU A 502 -1.52 -2.51 -3.92
CA LEU A 502 -2.54 -3.53 -4.17
C LEU A 502 -3.66 -3.03 -5.10
N GLY A 503 -3.98 -1.74 -5.05
CA GLY A 503 -5.08 -1.14 -5.81
C GLY A 503 -4.75 -0.74 -7.25
N ASN A 504 -3.46 -0.68 -7.63
CA ASN A 504 -3.00 -0.24 -8.96
C ASN A 504 -3.65 1.09 -9.39
N PHE A 505 -3.56 2.10 -8.53
CA PHE A 505 -4.13 3.42 -8.81
C PHE A 505 -3.47 4.06 -10.06
N PRO A 506 -4.25 4.79 -10.87
CA PRO A 506 -3.75 5.41 -12.10
C PRO A 506 -2.80 6.58 -11.84
N GLN A 507 -1.99 6.89 -12.85
CA GLN A 507 -0.90 7.88 -12.78
C GLN A 507 -1.32 9.33 -12.52
N HIS A 508 -2.57 9.70 -12.80
CA HIS A 508 -3.06 11.06 -12.61
C HIS A 508 -3.39 11.39 -11.14
N ILE A 509 -3.43 10.37 -10.27
CA ILE A 509 -3.72 10.54 -8.84
C ILE A 509 -2.41 10.68 -8.08
N LEU A 510 -2.20 11.85 -7.48
CA LEU A 510 -1.08 12.16 -6.63
C LEU A 510 -1.37 11.74 -5.16
N PRO A 511 -0.69 10.71 -4.61
CA PRO A 511 -0.89 10.29 -3.24
C PRO A 511 -0.14 11.19 -2.27
N LEU A 512 -0.86 11.68 -1.25
CA LEU A 512 -0.35 12.52 -0.19
C LEU A 512 -0.66 11.92 1.19
N VAL A 513 0.25 12.11 2.14
CA VAL A 513 0.02 11.80 3.56
C VAL A 513 0.22 13.07 4.39
N PHE A 514 -0.75 13.40 5.25
CA PHE A 514 -0.59 14.43 6.26
C PHE A 514 -0.41 13.78 7.64
N ASN A 515 0.77 13.95 8.23
CA ASN A 515 1.13 13.39 9.53
C ASN A 515 1.09 14.44 10.63
N TRP A 516 0.13 14.26 11.55
CA TRP A 516 -0.19 15.17 12.65
C TRP A 516 0.15 14.51 14.01
N PRO A 517 0.29 15.27 15.11
CA PRO A 517 0.76 14.74 16.40
C PRO A 517 -0.34 13.95 17.13
N SER A 518 -0.68 12.78 16.59
CA SER A 518 -1.75 11.90 17.06
C SER A 518 -1.36 10.96 18.20
N SER A 519 -0.13 11.06 18.74
CA SER A 519 0.47 10.13 19.72
C SER A 519 0.80 8.74 19.15
N GLN A 520 1.96 8.20 19.56
CA GLN A 520 2.45 6.85 19.21
C GLN A 520 2.09 5.81 20.29
N ASN A 521 1.11 6.12 21.14
CA ASN A 521 0.67 5.26 22.22
C ASN A 521 -0.86 5.33 22.32
N ALA A 522 -1.50 4.19 22.14
CA ALA A 522 -2.94 4.02 22.24
C ALA A 522 -3.51 4.45 23.62
N ALA A 523 -2.72 4.37 24.70
CA ALA A 523 -3.15 4.80 26.03
C ALA A 523 -3.34 6.33 26.15
N CYS A 524 -2.73 7.12 25.26
CA CYS A 524 -2.81 8.58 25.27
C CYS A 524 -3.96 9.13 24.41
N TYR A 525 -5.12 8.45 24.43
CA TYR A 525 -6.30 8.82 23.66
C TYR A 525 -6.70 10.29 23.86
N TYR A 526 -6.86 10.73 25.11
CA TYR A 526 -7.28 12.11 25.41
C TYR A 526 -6.30 13.16 24.92
N CYS A 527 -5.00 12.87 24.98
CA CYS A 527 -3.99 13.80 24.53
C CYS A 527 -4.02 13.96 23.01
N ALA A 528 -4.20 12.85 22.28
CA ALA A 528 -4.40 12.87 20.83
C ALA A 528 -5.70 13.58 20.42
N ALA A 529 -6.80 13.31 21.13
CA ALA A 529 -8.08 13.96 20.89
C ALA A 529 -8.03 15.47 21.13
N ASN A 530 -7.27 15.92 22.13
CA ASN A 530 -7.03 17.34 22.38
C ASN A 530 -6.18 17.98 21.28
N ASN A 531 -5.13 17.31 20.80
CA ASN A 531 -4.35 17.80 19.66
C ASN A 531 -5.15 17.86 18.36
N ALA A 532 -6.10 16.94 18.17
CA ALA A 532 -6.98 16.94 17.01
C ALA A 532 -7.82 18.24 16.93
N CYS A 533 -8.08 18.88 18.07
CA CYS A 533 -8.80 20.15 18.18
C CYS A 533 -7.88 21.39 18.28
N ASP A 534 -6.55 21.23 18.21
CA ASP A 534 -5.62 22.34 18.37
C ASP A 534 -5.60 23.23 17.11
N ARG A 535 -5.95 24.51 17.29
CA ARG A 535 -5.98 25.52 16.22
C ARG A 535 -4.65 25.69 15.50
N ASN A 536 -3.51 25.49 16.17
CA ASN A 536 -2.21 25.57 15.50
C ASN A 536 -2.03 24.43 14.49
N GLN A 537 -2.52 23.24 14.82
CA GLN A 537 -2.49 22.09 13.90
C GLN A 537 -3.40 22.31 12.70
N HIS A 538 -4.58 22.90 12.92
CA HIS A 538 -5.50 23.26 11.84
C HIS A 538 -4.91 24.34 10.92
N ARG A 539 -4.14 25.30 11.47
CA ARG A 539 -3.42 26.30 10.66
C ARG A 539 -2.34 25.68 9.79
N ASP A 540 -1.58 24.72 10.33
CA ASP A 540 -0.59 23.97 9.53
C ASP A 540 -1.27 23.17 8.42
N PHE A 541 -2.42 22.55 8.72
CA PHE A 541 -3.20 21.84 7.71
C PHE A 541 -3.76 22.77 6.64
N PHE A 542 -4.25 23.96 7.01
CA PHE A 542 -4.66 25.00 6.08
C PHE A 542 -3.50 25.43 5.16
N ASN A 543 -2.31 25.68 5.73
CA ASN A 543 -1.11 26.03 4.98
C ASN A 543 -0.70 24.91 4.00
N PHE A 544 -0.84 23.65 4.42
CA PHE A 544 -0.65 22.49 3.57
C PHE A 544 -1.63 22.48 2.38
N LEU A 545 -2.93 22.62 2.62
CA LEU A 545 -3.94 22.65 1.55
C LEU A 545 -3.77 23.87 0.62
N LYS A 546 -3.38 25.04 1.16
CA LYS A 546 -3.06 26.22 0.36
C LYS A 546 -1.86 25.96 -0.56
N SER A 547 -0.86 25.21 -0.09
CA SER A 547 0.28 24.76 -0.92
C SER A 547 -0.15 23.87 -2.09
N LEU A 548 -1.19 23.04 -1.90
CA LEU A 548 -1.79 22.23 -2.97
C LEU A 548 -2.55 23.09 -3.98
N GLN A 549 -3.35 24.04 -3.51
CA GLN A 549 -4.04 25.01 -4.35
C GLN A 549 -3.05 25.76 -5.25
N ASN A 550 -1.97 26.27 -4.66
CA ASN A 550 -0.90 26.98 -5.36
C ASN A 550 -0.08 26.09 -6.31
N ALA A 551 -0.08 24.77 -6.08
CA ALA A 551 0.55 23.80 -6.98
C ALA A 551 -0.31 23.49 -8.22
N GLY A 552 -1.54 24.02 -8.31
CA GLY A 552 -2.45 23.77 -9.43
C GLY A 552 -3.29 22.51 -9.27
N VAL A 553 -3.46 22.01 -8.04
CA VAL A 553 -4.39 20.92 -7.75
C VAL A 553 -5.81 21.38 -8.04
N LYS A 554 -6.54 20.64 -8.87
CA LYS A 554 -7.93 20.95 -9.23
C LYS A 554 -8.91 20.18 -8.38
N ARG A 555 -8.62 18.90 -8.10
CA ARG A 555 -9.53 17.97 -7.44
C ARG A 555 -8.84 17.24 -6.30
N ILE A 556 -9.53 17.11 -5.17
CA ILE A 556 -9.00 16.45 -3.97
C ILE A 556 -9.98 15.41 -3.40
N HIS A 557 -9.43 14.26 -3.04
CA HIS A 557 -10.06 13.21 -2.25
C HIS A 557 -9.40 13.18 -0.87
N ILE A 558 -10.19 13.19 0.19
CA ILE A 558 -9.68 13.16 1.56
C ILE A 558 -10.14 11.87 2.22
N MET A 559 -9.16 11.08 2.66
CA MET A 559 -9.36 9.82 3.35
C MET A 559 -8.86 9.94 4.79
N CYS A 560 -9.78 9.82 5.74
CA CYS A 560 -9.48 9.93 7.16
C CYS A 560 -9.69 8.59 7.86
N HIS A 561 -8.75 8.21 8.73
CA HIS A 561 -8.85 7.01 9.54
C HIS A 561 -9.01 7.35 11.02
N SER A 562 -9.96 6.72 11.71
CA SER A 562 -10.12 6.82 13.17
C SER A 562 -10.15 8.29 13.63
N LEU A 563 -9.29 8.67 14.59
CA LEU A 563 -9.16 10.01 15.16
C LEU A 563 -8.70 11.08 14.14
N GLY A 564 -8.13 10.66 13.01
CA GLY A 564 -7.84 11.56 11.88
C GLY A 564 -9.11 12.18 11.29
N SER A 565 -10.25 11.51 11.43
CA SER A 565 -11.56 12.03 11.03
C SER A 565 -11.97 13.21 11.91
N LYS A 566 -11.81 13.09 13.24
CA LYS A 566 -12.02 14.20 14.18
C LYS A 566 -11.10 15.38 13.87
N PHE A 567 -9.82 15.12 13.61
CA PHE A 567 -8.87 16.17 13.23
C PHE A 567 -9.34 16.94 11.99
N PHE A 568 -9.73 16.23 10.93
CA PHE A 568 -10.22 16.85 9.71
C PHE A 568 -11.51 17.65 9.94
N MET A 569 -12.52 17.03 10.56
CA MET A 569 -13.82 17.64 10.83
C MET A 569 -13.68 18.93 11.64
N GLN A 570 -12.85 18.92 12.69
CA GLN A 570 -12.60 20.12 13.51
C GLN A 570 -11.82 21.21 12.76
N SER A 571 -11.02 20.84 11.76
CA SER A 571 -10.32 21.79 10.89
C SER A 571 -11.19 22.34 9.75
N TYR A 572 -12.33 21.70 9.45
CA TYR A 572 -13.12 21.95 8.24
C TYR A 572 -13.56 23.41 8.11
N LEU A 573 -14.02 24.01 9.21
CA LEU A 573 -14.43 25.41 9.26
C LEU A 573 -13.35 26.39 8.76
N LEU A 574 -12.07 26.07 8.97
CA LEU A 574 -10.95 26.89 8.52
C LEU A 574 -10.63 26.64 7.04
N VAL A 575 -10.71 25.39 6.59
CA VAL A 575 -10.26 24.98 5.25
C VAL A 575 -11.36 25.05 4.19
N GLN A 576 -12.64 25.13 4.56
CA GLN A 576 -13.78 25.16 3.63
C GLN A 576 -13.71 26.30 2.59
N SER A 577 -13.01 27.39 2.91
CA SER A 577 -12.78 28.52 1.99
C SER A 577 -11.91 28.16 0.78
N LEU A 578 -11.13 27.08 0.87
CA LEU A 578 -10.27 26.59 -0.21
C LEU A 578 -11.03 25.76 -1.25
N PHE A 579 -12.26 25.34 -0.93
CA PHE A 579 -13.09 24.49 -1.78
C PHE A 579 -14.20 25.28 -2.49
N LYS A 580 -14.49 24.90 -3.73
CA LYS A 580 -15.64 25.42 -4.49
C LYS A 580 -16.94 24.94 -3.85
N LYS A 581 -18.00 25.75 -3.96
CA LYS A 581 -19.36 25.30 -3.67
C LYS A 581 -19.84 24.38 -4.80
N VAL A 582 -20.54 23.31 -4.45
CA VAL A 582 -21.17 22.39 -5.40
C VAL A 582 -22.33 23.13 -6.07
N SER A 583 -22.27 23.35 -7.39
CA SER A 583 -23.33 24.04 -8.13
C SER A 583 -24.65 23.24 -8.05
N LYS A 584 -25.76 23.89 -7.66
CA LYS A 584 -27.10 23.27 -7.51
C LYS A 584 -27.79 22.84 -8.82
N SER A 585 -27.07 22.67 -9.93
CA SER A 585 -27.65 22.38 -11.25
C SER A 585 -28.08 20.92 -11.46
N SER A 586 -27.82 20.00 -10.54
CA SER A 586 -28.03 18.56 -10.77
C SER A 586 -29.29 17.97 -10.13
N THR A 587 -30.06 18.75 -9.36
CA THR A 587 -31.23 18.24 -8.60
C THR A 587 -32.37 19.27 -8.50
N ARG A 588 -32.97 19.64 -9.65
CA ARG A 588 -34.35 20.15 -9.66
C ARG A 588 -35.15 19.45 -10.74
N TYR A 589 -35.73 18.31 -10.39
CA TYR A 589 -37.04 17.94 -10.90
C TYR A 589 -38.08 18.63 -10.00
N SER A 590 -38.70 19.68 -10.51
CA SER A 590 -40.05 20.10 -10.10
C SER A 590 -40.66 20.97 -11.20
N THR A 591 -41.69 20.42 -11.86
CA THR A 591 -42.94 21.09 -12.25
C THR A 591 -42.89 22.54 -12.77
N TYR A 592 -43.30 22.68 -14.04
CA TYR A 592 -43.98 23.83 -14.68
C TYR A 592 -44.09 25.13 -13.85
N GLY A 593 -43.47 26.20 -14.37
CA GLY A 593 -43.71 27.58 -13.92
C GLY A 593 -42.72 28.58 -14.53
N THR A 594 -43.20 29.29 -15.56
CA THR A 594 -42.84 30.65 -16.02
C THR A 594 -41.46 31.27 -15.70
N SER A 595 -40.79 31.66 -16.78
CA SER A 595 -39.75 32.68 -16.95
C SER A 595 -39.60 33.74 -15.84
N SER A 596 -38.37 33.96 -15.38
CA SER A 596 -37.58 35.19 -15.64
C SER A 596 -36.38 35.29 -14.67
N ASP A 597 -35.23 35.70 -15.23
CA ASP A 597 -34.09 36.35 -14.58
C ASP A 597 -33.22 35.52 -13.60
N ILE A 598 -32.24 34.82 -14.17
CA ILE A 598 -30.99 34.50 -13.45
C ILE A 598 -29.99 35.60 -13.82
N SER A 599 -29.66 36.44 -12.85
CA SER A 599 -28.64 37.47 -12.94
C SER A 599 -27.26 36.86 -13.18
N GLU A 600 -26.59 37.29 -14.26
CA GLU A 600 -25.20 36.98 -14.61
C GLU A 600 -24.15 37.60 -13.64
N GLY A 601 -24.56 38.01 -12.44
CA GLY A 601 -23.75 38.78 -11.49
C GLY A 601 -22.83 37.96 -10.59
N GLU A 602 -23.17 36.72 -10.23
CA GLU A 602 -22.39 35.94 -9.23
C GLU A 602 -21.21 35.15 -9.83
N LEU A 603 -21.16 34.97 -11.15
CA LEU A 603 -20.05 34.28 -11.83
C LEU A 603 -18.82 35.18 -12.05
N ASN A 604 -19.00 36.51 -12.00
CA ASN A 604 -17.93 37.47 -12.30
C ASN A 604 -17.12 37.91 -11.07
N GLU A 605 -17.65 37.83 -9.85
CA GLU A 605 -16.88 38.22 -8.64
C GLU A 605 -15.77 37.22 -8.25
N ASP A 606 -15.94 35.92 -8.54
CA ASP A 606 -14.92 34.89 -8.24
C ASP A 606 -13.70 34.95 -9.20
N ILE A 607 -13.83 35.63 -10.34
CA ILE A 607 -12.75 35.80 -11.34
C ILE A 607 -11.88 37.02 -11.00
N GLU A 608 -12.42 38.05 -10.34
CA GLU A 608 -11.70 39.29 -10.03
C GLU A 608 -10.62 39.15 -8.93
N GLN A 609 -10.54 38.02 -8.21
CA GLN A 609 -9.53 37.80 -7.15
C GLN A 609 -8.47 36.72 -7.42
N GLY A 610 -8.41 36.11 -8.62
CA GLY A 610 -7.28 35.24 -9.02
C GLY A 610 -7.00 33.99 -8.17
N ASN A 611 -7.88 33.61 -7.24
CA ASN A 611 -7.69 32.44 -6.37
C ASN A 611 -8.47 31.22 -6.90
N ILE A 612 -7.77 30.31 -7.59
CA ILE A 612 -8.32 29.05 -8.10
C ILE A 612 -8.73 28.14 -6.93
N LYS A 613 -10.02 28.02 -6.60
CA LYS A 613 -10.54 27.08 -5.58
C LYS A 613 -10.46 25.63 -6.06
N MET A 614 -10.27 24.67 -5.13
CA MET A 614 -10.21 23.23 -5.42
C MET A 614 -11.62 22.59 -5.38
N GLU A 615 -11.83 21.51 -6.12
CA GLU A 615 -13.04 20.68 -6.08
C GLU A 615 -12.86 19.57 -5.04
N PHE A 616 -13.75 19.54 -4.04
CA PHE A 616 -13.73 18.53 -2.99
C PHE A 616 -14.62 17.35 -3.38
N ALA A 617 -13.99 16.32 -3.95
CA ALA A 617 -14.69 15.21 -4.57
C ALA A 617 -15.28 14.23 -3.57
N ASN A 618 -14.40 13.60 -2.79
CA ASN A 618 -14.79 12.55 -1.86
C ASN A 618 -14.23 12.81 -0.46
N LEU A 619 -15.09 12.73 0.55
CA LEU A 619 -14.70 12.53 1.94
C LEU A 619 -14.91 11.06 2.31
N ILE A 620 -13.82 10.34 2.53
CA ILE A 620 -13.82 8.91 2.87
C ILE A 620 -13.45 8.76 4.33
N LEU A 621 -14.38 8.28 5.15
CA LEU A 621 -14.24 8.11 6.59
C LEU A 621 -14.09 6.61 6.89
N LEU A 622 -12.92 6.21 7.34
CA LEU A 622 -12.56 4.83 7.65
C LEU A 622 -12.57 4.61 9.16
N ASN A 623 -13.54 3.83 9.65
CA ASN A 623 -13.69 3.52 11.08
C ASN A 623 -13.60 4.80 11.92
N SER A 624 -14.35 5.83 11.52
CA SER A 624 -14.20 7.21 12.01
C SER A 624 -14.48 7.34 13.52
N ASP A 625 -13.52 7.87 14.26
CA ASP A 625 -13.68 8.26 15.66
C ASP A 625 -14.12 9.73 15.73
N TYR A 626 -15.37 9.98 15.35
CA TYR A 626 -16.04 11.26 15.44
C TYR A 626 -17.47 11.05 15.92
N GLU A 627 -18.07 12.05 16.57
CA GLU A 627 -19.39 11.94 17.20
C GLU A 627 -20.49 11.96 16.15
N VAL A 628 -21.45 11.01 16.23
CA VAL A 628 -22.57 10.92 15.27
C VAL A 628 -23.39 12.21 15.29
N GLU A 629 -23.80 12.67 16.49
CA GLU A 629 -24.63 13.87 16.66
C GLU A 629 -23.94 15.11 16.06
N THR A 630 -22.68 15.36 16.42
CA THR A 630 -21.90 16.49 15.90
C THR A 630 -21.70 16.40 14.39
N PHE A 631 -21.47 15.19 13.85
CA PHE A 631 -21.36 15.02 12.40
C PHE A 631 -22.64 15.41 11.66
N VAL A 632 -23.80 15.06 12.19
CA VAL A 632 -25.09 15.39 11.60
C VAL A 632 -25.32 16.92 11.61
N GLU A 633 -24.88 17.61 12.66
CA GLU A 633 -24.90 19.09 12.71
C GLU A 633 -23.95 19.71 11.66
N ASP A 634 -22.71 19.22 11.57
CA ASP A 634 -21.67 19.68 10.64
C ASP A 634 -22.00 19.36 9.16
N TYR A 635 -22.85 18.36 8.91
CA TYR A 635 -23.16 17.86 7.57
C TYR A 635 -23.71 18.95 6.63
N ASN A 636 -24.47 19.91 7.17
CA ASN A 636 -25.04 21.00 6.37
C ASN A 636 -23.99 21.87 5.69
N GLU A 637 -22.83 22.08 6.33
CA GLU A 637 -21.73 22.83 5.73
C GLU A 637 -20.88 21.96 4.80
N LEU A 638 -20.76 20.66 5.09
CA LEU A 638 -20.05 19.70 4.25
C LEU A 638 -20.74 19.49 2.90
N LYS A 639 -22.06 19.28 2.90
CA LYS A 639 -22.84 18.97 1.68
C LYS A 639 -22.83 20.09 0.65
N GLU A 640 -22.51 21.32 1.05
CA GLU A 640 -22.39 22.47 0.15
C GLU A 640 -21.13 22.43 -0.70
N ARG A 641 -20.07 21.73 -0.27
CA ARG A 641 -18.74 21.77 -0.91
C ARG A 641 -18.18 20.40 -1.27
N CYS A 642 -18.56 19.35 -0.53
CA CYS A 642 -18.17 17.98 -0.81
C CYS A 642 -19.18 17.31 -1.75
N GLU A 643 -18.72 16.69 -2.84
CA GLU A 643 -19.62 16.00 -3.79
C GLU A 643 -20.22 14.73 -3.17
N HIS A 644 -19.38 13.90 -2.54
CA HIS A 644 -19.76 12.60 -1.98
C HIS A 644 -19.06 12.30 -0.65
N ILE A 645 -19.81 11.74 0.30
CA ILE A 645 -19.26 11.28 1.58
C ILE A 645 -19.47 9.77 1.67
N THR A 646 -18.43 9.02 2.01
CA THR A 646 -18.50 7.57 2.25
C THR A 646 -17.98 7.24 3.63
N ILE A 647 -18.77 6.51 4.41
CA ILE A 647 -18.43 6.08 5.77
C ILE A 647 -18.30 4.56 5.76
N TYR A 648 -17.09 4.06 6.02
CA TYR A 648 -16.88 2.65 6.33
C TYR A 648 -16.99 2.47 7.84
N ALA A 649 -17.99 1.70 8.25
CA ALA A 649 -18.30 1.44 9.65
C ALA A 649 -18.17 -0.05 9.98
N ASP A 650 -17.71 -0.37 11.20
CA ASP A 650 -17.71 -1.71 11.76
C ASP A 650 -18.25 -1.65 13.21
N GLN A 651 -19.44 -2.21 13.41
CA GLN A 651 -20.05 -2.37 14.74
C GLN A 651 -19.23 -3.21 15.72
N ARG A 652 -18.30 -4.04 15.23
CA ARG A 652 -17.44 -4.95 16.03
C ARG A 652 -16.05 -4.35 16.29
N ASP A 653 -15.83 -3.09 15.95
CA ASP A 653 -14.56 -2.41 16.13
C ASP A 653 -14.23 -2.19 17.62
N SER A 654 -13.24 -2.92 18.12
CA SER A 654 -12.86 -2.89 19.54
C SER A 654 -12.31 -1.54 19.99
N ALA A 655 -11.60 -0.82 19.11
CA ALA A 655 -11.04 0.48 19.46
C ALA A 655 -12.13 1.54 19.54
N LEU A 656 -13.12 1.50 18.64
CA LEU A 656 -14.27 2.40 18.70
C LEU A 656 -15.17 2.09 19.90
N HIS A 657 -15.31 0.83 20.32
CA HIS A 657 -16.00 0.49 21.58
C HIS A 657 -15.30 1.12 22.79
N VAL A 658 -13.96 1.07 22.85
CA VAL A 658 -13.19 1.73 23.91
C VAL A 658 -13.39 3.25 23.87
N SER A 659 -13.34 3.86 22.68
CA SER A 659 -13.59 5.31 22.52
C SER A 659 -15.02 5.71 22.95
N ASN A 660 -16.03 4.92 22.55
CA ASN A 660 -17.42 5.10 22.98
C ASN A 660 -17.53 5.05 24.52
N PHE A 661 -16.87 4.06 25.15
CA PHE A 661 -16.87 3.92 26.60
C PHE A 661 -16.20 5.12 27.30
N LEU A 662 -15.03 5.55 26.82
CA LEU A 662 -14.28 6.67 27.41
C LEU A 662 -15.04 7.99 27.32
N THR A 663 -15.77 8.20 26.23
CA THR A 663 -16.40 9.51 25.93
C THR A 663 -17.90 9.54 26.12
N LYS A 664 -18.53 8.38 26.32
CA LYS A 664 -19.97 8.19 26.50
C LYS A 664 -20.81 8.70 25.32
N LYS A 665 -20.23 8.74 24.12
CA LYS A 665 -20.89 9.18 22.89
C LYS A 665 -20.71 8.14 21.79
N GLU A 666 -21.71 8.00 20.93
CA GLU A 666 -21.65 7.07 19.80
C GLU A 666 -20.67 7.59 18.73
N ARG A 667 -19.77 6.71 18.27
CA ARG A 667 -18.82 6.99 17.20
C ARG A 667 -19.40 6.66 15.83
N LEU A 668 -19.13 7.55 14.88
CA LEU A 668 -19.57 7.44 13.49
C LEU A 668 -19.13 6.13 12.84
N GLY A 669 -17.90 5.68 13.09
CA GLY A 669 -17.39 4.41 12.55
C GLY A 669 -17.99 3.16 13.18
N ALA A 670 -18.74 3.26 14.29
CA ALA A 670 -19.46 2.14 14.90
C ALA A 670 -20.94 2.10 14.44
N ARG A 671 -21.44 3.19 13.83
CA ARG A 671 -22.80 3.34 13.34
C ARG A 671 -22.92 2.75 11.93
N THR A 672 -23.66 1.65 11.78
CA THR A 672 -23.92 1.04 10.46
C THR A 672 -25.36 1.22 9.96
N THR A 673 -26.18 1.99 10.65
CA THR A 673 -27.49 2.40 10.12
C THR A 673 -27.38 3.75 9.42
N PRO A 674 -28.32 4.08 8.52
CA PRO A 674 -28.36 5.40 7.89
C PRO A 674 -28.38 6.52 8.94
N LEU A 675 -27.77 7.65 8.59
CA LEU A 675 -27.76 8.84 9.43
C LEU A 675 -29.02 9.65 9.15
N GLU A 676 -29.68 10.10 10.20
CA GLU A 676 -30.94 10.83 10.13
C GLU A 676 -30.83 12.17 10.87
N TYR A 677 -31.47 13.20 10.33
CA TYR A 677 -31.66 14.49 10.98
C TYR A 677 -33.14 14.84 10.96
N ASN A 678 -33.73 15.09 12.14
CA ASN A 678 -35.17 15.37 12.28
C ASN A 678 -36.09 14.33 11.61
N GLY A 679 -35.68 13.06 11.55
CA GLY A 679 -36.45 11.97 10.94
C GLY A 679 -36.27 11.81 9.43
N GLU A 680 -35.45 12.64 8.78
CA GLU A 680 -35.08 12.48 7.37
C GLU A 680 -33.67 11.92 7.23
N VAL A 681 -33.50 10.92 6.36
CA VAL A 681 -32.19 10.33 6.06
C VAL A 681 -31.34 11.36 5.31
N LEU A 682 -30.09 11.52 5.74
CA LEU A 682 -29.15 12.43 5.09
C LEU A 682 -28.79 11.94 3.68
N ASP A 683 -29.02 12.79 2.69
CA ASP A 683 -28.67 12.51 1.29
C ASP A 683 -27.15 12.47 1.06
N LYS A 684 -26.69 11.88 -0.06
CA LYS A 684 -25.28 11.89 -0.50
C LYS A 684 -24.25 11.32 0.50
N ILE A 685 -24.71 10.57 1.49
CA ILE A 685 -23.85 9.79 2.39
C ILE A 685 -24.03 8.32 2.07
N ASP A 686 -22.93 7.67 1.71
CA ASP A 686 -22.88 6.22 1.56
C ASP A 686 -22.36 5.60 2.86
N VAL A 687 -23.21 4.89 3.61
CA VAL A 687 -22.79 4.10 4.78
C VAL A 687 -22.51 2.68 4.32
N ILE A 688 -21.26 2.24 4.47
CA ILE A 688 -20.77 0.91 4.11
C ILE A 688 -20.45 0.13 5.39
N ASP A 689 -21.23 -0.89 5.65
CA ASP A 689 -21.07 -1.80 6.77
C ASP A 689 -20.02 -2.88 6.42
N THR A 690 -18.92 -2.84 7.16
CA THR A 690 -17.77 -3.74 7.05
C THR A 690 -17.72 -4.77 8.16
N SER A 691 -18.76 -4.86 9.00
CA SER A 691 -18.78 -5.76 10.13
C SER A 691 -18.67 -7.22 9.76
N GLU A 692 -19.06 -7.67 8.57
CA GLU A 692 -18.95 -9.08 8.16
C GLU A 692 -17.65 -9.40 7.40
N LEU A 693 -16.80 -8.41 7.19
CA LEU A 693 -15.56 -8.52 6.41
C LEU A 693 -14.47 -9.25 7.23
N ASP A 694 -14.54 -10.57 7.35
CA ASP A 694 -13.74 -11.40 8.28
C ASP A 694 -12.31 -11.76 7.82
N ARG A 695 -11.75 -11.13 6.77
CA ARG A 695 -10.33 -11.33 6.40
C ARG A 695 -9.39 -10.46 7.27
N ASN A 696 -9.60 -10.50 8.58
CA ASN A 696 -8.91 -9.67 9.56
C ASN A 696 -7.75 -10.46 10.18
N ILE A 697 -6.52 -9.98 9.95
CA ILE A 697 -5.30 -10.61 10.48
C ILE A 697 -4.98 -10.11 11.90
N ASN A 698 -5.64 -9.06 12.40
CA ASN A 698 -5.49 -8.59 13.79
C ASN A 698 -6.84 -8.60 14.54
N GLU A 699 -6.79 -8.91 15.83
CA GLU A 699 -7.96 -9.08 16.72
C GLU A 699 -8.81 -7.79 16.89
N ALA A 700 -8.25 -6.60 16.65
CA ALA A 700 -8.89 -5.32 17.00
C ALA A 700 -9.93 -4.78 15.99
N ARG A 701 -9.99 -5.29 14.75
CA ARG A 701 -10.95 -4.85 13.69
C ARG A 701 -10.90 -3.35 13.25
N HIS A 702 -9.90 -2.59 13.69
CA HIS A 702 -9.83 -1.13 13.55
C HIS A 702 -9.09 -0.53 12.33
N GLY A 703 -8.37 -1.30 11.48
CA GLY A 703 -7.51 -0.66 10.46
C GLY A 703 -6.98 -1.56 9.36
N PHE A 704 -7.87 -2.07 8.51
CA PHE A 704 -7.58 -3.10 7.49
C PHE A 704 -7.78 -2.65 6.03
N PHE A 705 -8.18 -1.39 5.83
CA PHE A 705 -8.46 -0.82 4.50
C PHE A 705 -7.27 -0.96 3.52
N ASN A 706 -6.04 -1.05 4.03
CA ASN A 706 -4.82 -1.11 3.23
C ASN A 706 -4.39 -2.51 2.80
N ILE A 707 -5.05 -3.58 3.28
CA ILE A 707 -4.69 -4.97 2.95
C ILE A 707 -5.89 -5.74 2.38
N ASN A 708 -7.11 -5.39 2.81
CA ASN A 708 -8.30 -6.09 2.32
C ASN A 708 -8.62 -5.69 0.88
N LYS A 709 -8.37 -6.60 -0.07
CA LYS A 709 -8.58 -6.36 -1.50
C LYS A 709 -10.00 -5.89 -1.86
N MET A 710 -11.03 -6.35 -1.14
CA MET A 710 -12.42 -5.94 -1.39
C MET A 710 -12.64 -4.48 -1.03
N MET A 711 -12.06 -4.01 0.08
CA MET A 711 -12.08 -2.58 0.42
C MET A 711 -11.24 -1.77 -0.54
N ILE A 712 -10.07 -2.26 -0.94
CA ILE A 712 -9.18 -1.54 -1.86
C ILE A 712 -9.84 -1.34 -3.24
N ASP A 713 -10.49 -2.38 -3.77
CA ASP A 713 -11.23 -2.30 -5.04
C ASP A 713 -12.42 -1.35 -4.95
N ASP A 714 -13.03 -1.31 -3.77
CA ASP A 714 -14.14 -0.40 -3.50
C ASP A 714 -13.68 1.07 -3.41
N LEU A 715 -12.57 1.32 -2.70
CA LEU A 715 -11.89 2.62 -2.67
C LEU A 715 -11.42 3.05 -4.06
N PHE A 716 -10.92 2.11 -4.88
CA PHE A 716 -10.57 2.39 -6.27
C PHE A 716 -11.77 2.92 -7.06
N ASP A 717 -12.94 2.27 -6.96
CA ASP A 717 -14.15 2.74 -7.65
C ASP A 717 -14.66 4.10 -7.13
N ILE A 718 -14.51 4.40 -5.83
CA ILE A 718 -14.85 5.72 -5.27
C ILE A 718 -13.91 6.80 -5.81
N ILE A 719 -12.60 6.56 -5.75
CA ILE A 719 -11.59 7.58 -6.02
C ILE A 719 -11.42 7.78 -7.53
N VAL A 720 -11.20 6.69 -8.27
CA VAL A 720 -10.90 6.71 -9.71
C VAL A 720 -12.17 6.87 -10.53
N ASN A 721 -13.20 6.08 -10.22
CA ASN A 721 -14.43 6.07 -11.01
C ASN A 721 -15.51 7.02 -10.47
N SER A 722 -15.32 7.62 -9.29
CA SER A 722 -16.31 8.53 -8.67
C SER A 722 -17.71 7.91 -8.60
N LYS A 723 -17.77 6.61 -8.30
CA LYS A 723 -19.00 5.83 -8.27
C LYS A 723 -19.65 5.85 -6.88
N PRO A 724 -20.91 6.32 -6.74
CA PRO A 724 -21.65 6.17 -5.48
C PRO A 724 -21.90 4.69 -5.18
N ALA A 725 -22.16 4.34 -3.92
CA ALA A 725 -22.38 2.96 -3.48
C ALA A 725 -23.51 2.26 -4.25
N SER A 726 -24.59 2.99 -4.55
CA SER A 726 -25.72 2.51 -5.37
C SER A 726 -25.32 2.05 -6.78
N SER A 727 -24.20 2.54 -7.33
CA SER A 727 -23.70 2.14 -8.65
C SER A 727 -22.68 1.00 -8.61
N ARG A 728 -22.24 0.58 -7.41
CA ARG A 728 -21.24 -0.47 -7.17
C ARG A 728 -21.89 -1.84 -6.89
N VAL A 729 -22.99 -2.13 -7.60
CA VAL A 729 -23.88 -3.29 -7.38
C VAL A 729 -23.21 -4.67 -7.54
N THR A 730 -22.07 -4.75 -8.21
CA THR A 730 -21.32 -6.01 -8.37
C THR A 730 -20.65 -6.47 -7.07
N ARG A 731 -20.44 -5.56 -6.12
CA ARG A 731 -19.79 -5.86 -4.83
C ARG A 731 -20.63 -5.44 -3.64
N LEU A 732 -21.44 -4.40 -3.76
CA LEU A 732 -22.25 -3.86 -2.68
C LEU A 732 -23.73 -4.19 -2.88
N VAL A 733 -24.38 -4.59 -1.79
CA VAL A 733 -25.83 -4.81 -1.70
C VAL A 733 -26.41 -3.81 -0.73
N ASN A 734 -27.48 -3.12 -1.14
CA ASN A 734 -28.21 -2.21 -0.27
C ASN A 734 -29.20 -3.01 0.60
N ILE A 735 -29.08 -2.85 1.92
CA ILE A 735 -29.95 -3.43 2.94
C ILE A 735 -30.43 -2.27 3.81
N ASN A 736 -31.71 -1.90 3.65
CA ASN A 736 -32.38 -0.85 4.44
C ASN A 736 -31.61 0.49 4.49
N GLY A 737 -31.02 0.92 3.38
CA GLY A 737 -30.29 2.18 3.28
C GLY A 737 -28.79 2.08 3.61
N THR A 738 -28.32 0.93 4.10
CA THR A 738 -26.90 0.66 4.34
C THR A 738 -26.36 -0.30 3.28
N TYR A 739 -25.11 -0.10 2.84
CA TYR A 739 -24.46 -0.99 1.88
C TYR A 739 -23.58 -2.03 2.58
N ARG A 740 -23.67 -3.29 2.16
CA ARG A 740 -22.81 -4.38 2.62
C ARG A 740 -22.08 -5.04 1.47
N PHE A 741 -20.90 -5.58 1.75
CA PHE A 741 -20.17 -6.41 0.78
C PHE A 741 -20.91 -7.73 0.52
N SER A 742 -21.09 -8.07 -0.75
CA SER A 742 -21.63 -9.36 -1.19
C SER A 742 -20.56 -10.45 -1.05
N LEU A 743 -20.35 -10.91 0.18
CA LEU A 743 -19.40 -11.95 0.51
C LEU A 743 -20.07 -13.01 1.38
N LEU A 744 -19.71 -14.27 1.16
CA LEU A 744 -20.08 -15.33 2.09
C LEU A 744 -19.35 -15.08 3.43
N PRO A 745 -20.05 -15.06 4.58
CA PRO A 745 -19.40 -14.94 5.88
C PRO A 745 -18.36 -16.04 6.09
N SER A 746 -17.25 -15.74 6.75
CA SER A 746 -16.14 -16.69 6.98
C SER A 746 -16.61 -18.02 7.63
N PHE A 747 -17.53 -17.93 8.59
CA PHE A 747 -18.13 -19.08 9.28
C PHE A 747 -18.88 -20.02 8.35
N SER A 748 -19.45 -19.52 7.26
CA SER A 748 -20.14 -20.35 6.27
C SER A 748 -19.15 -21.09 5.36
N GLN A 749 -18.00 -20.50 5.03
CA GLN A 749 -16.94 -21.18 4.26
C GLN A 749 -16.36 -22.39 5.03
N MET A 750 -16.20 -22.29 6.35
CA MET A 750 -15.71 -23.41 7.17
C MET A 750 -16.67 -24.61 7.21
N ARG A 751 -18.00 -24.36 7.21
CA ARG A 751 -18.98 -25.45 7.18
C ARG A 751 -18.97 -26.22 5.86
N PHE A 752 -18.80 -25.55 4.72
CA PHE A 752 -18.66 -26.23 3.43
C PHE A 752 -17.40 -27.09 3.39
N SER A 753 -16.25 -26.61 3.90
CA SER A 753 -15.03 -27.44 3.94
C SER A 753 -15.16 -28.66 4.87
N GLN A 754 -15.94 -28.58 5.95
CA GLN A 754 -16.19 -29.73 6.83
C GLN A 754 -17.19 -30.72 6.23
N VAL A 755 -18.09 -30.25 5.37
CA VAL A 755 -19.03 -31.10 4.62
C VAL A 755 -18.36 -31.74 3.41
N GLU A 756 -17.38 -31.09 2.77
CA GLU A 756 -16.54 -31.69 1.72
C GLU A 756 -15.48 -32.67 2.27
N GLN A 757 -15.12 -32.55 3.55
CA GLN A 757 -14.24 -33.50 4.24
C GLN A 757 -14.99 -34.72 4.83
N LYS A 758 -16.33 -34.71 4.81
CA LYS A 758 -17.18 -35.86 5.18
C LYS A 758 -17.70 -36.54 3.93
#